data_AF-A0A4Q3U974-F1
#
_entry.id   AF-A0A4Q3U974-F1
#
_cell.length_a   1.000
_cell.length_b   1.000
_cell.length_c   1.000
_cell.angle_alpha   90.00
_cell.angle_beta   90.00
_cell.angle_gamma   90.00
#
_symmetry.space_group_name_H-M   'P 1'
#
loop_
_entity.id
_entity.type
_entity.pdbx_description
1 polymer ?
#
loop_
_entity_poly.entity_id
_entity_poly.type
_entity_poly.pdbx_seq_one_letter_code
_entity_poly.pdbx_strand_id
1 'polypeptide(L)'
;MFALLLIFASLPALAWKPQTHIYAANRALELVYGGSDSVVINGRPYAVDSRIASAIRNYPAYYRAGVVGPDGFPDIYVGQAFIHPDTRANNGTEPVNSGDGHSFSYEWLRHVYQAGWKVYNDNPGTAKGEKILAFTYGYLTHAAGDMWAHSFVNDFANGVFPSVTEFSLLPIGIRHIVVEAYVGAATPSTDLTLMPADGDLSGFIYNTLMVQSARGGFVDSAGNDAPKLGRGAIFDFFFGLRDDLNGVADTLLEFPYYLDPLLVAAGLYCDEWADDIDDGLGAWPEFSRQVSVELFQENDFDGAKTVAGDFLSDHILSMIGVPDWIVGLLALIDEVLEPFNDLIEPLKDAAKEFVFYMIQQTTGIDLPALKEYVLTPQNHINEGAIGLGPNTSTVIDGLMGRTTPMTGNFNPDTFAAMKNTITLSKMILLSPTELNKVLYDNRVGDLYAASVSNSDKENVMLGFIHTLDGHQQWRKSTSKNYINSPTGTVLSEGMPLWVDCLARDRVFRTLFADWQNGSSNFPHEGEMALNLSNTPVPDSTLTINGPAVVVSGKQFVGPSTTFTVDGKTNYFWASNEIRAQGQITPGGSLQSALSSLVVGPIAGADGAYTVSHQGIGLCSDGPLHPGTLNSSTVYLDATPPTIGVPVPTEGQVLDINTPINLAFNAVDAGSGVKTLTATLDGAPILDGTKIDPFFLDAGVHTIVVSATDAIGNASNLTRKFEIHATILGLRAAVIRAYELGLITKPITQTALLSQLDSAQKSFLKGDLKTAKNKVAAARNLVEGQLGHGVDTVFGTRFIGWCNDLIARP
;
A
#
# COMPACT_ATOMS: atom_id res chain seq x y z
N MET A 1 44.09 -21.17 -30.15
CA MET A 1 42.94 -21.19 -29.22
C MET A 1 41.99 -20.04 -29.55
N PHE A 2 41.56 -19.94 -30.82
CA PHE A 2 40.60 -18.95 -31.33
C PHE A 2 39.27 -19.64 -31.66
N ALA A 3 38.76 -20.36 -30.65
CA ALA A 3 37.35 -20.75 -30.56
C ALA A 3 36.58 -19.77 -29.64
N LEU A 4 37.18 -18.60 -29.34
CA LEU A 4 36.80 -17.70 -28.25
C LEU A 4 36.56 -16.25 -28.67
N LEU A 5 36.43 -15.98 -29.98
CA LEU A 5 35.78 -14.77 -30.51
C LEU A 5 34.27 -15.01 -30.73
N LEU A 6 33.69 -16.01 -30.06
CA LEU A 6 32.25 -16.04 -29.83
C LEU A 6 31.95 -15.02 -28.72
N ILE A 7 31.90 -13.75 -29.13
CA ILE A 7 31.47 -12.65 -28.27
C ILE A 7 29.96 -12.78 -28.12
N PHE A 8 29.53 -13.37 -27.00
CA PHE A 8 28.12 -13.55 -26.67
C PHE A 8 27.66 -12.35 -25.83
N ALA A 9 26.80 -11.49 -26.38
CA ALA A 9 26.13 -10.39 -25.66
C ALA A 9 24.80 -10.02 -26.35
N SER A 10 24.05 -8.96 -26.03
CA SER A 10 22.71 -8.69 -26.63
C SER A 10 22.67 -7.76 -27.86
N LEU A 11 21.73 -7.99 -28.80
CA LEU A 11 21.51 -7.07 -29.92
C LEU A 11 20.87 -5.78 -29.30
N PRO A 12 20.99 -4.59 -29.91
CA PRO A 12 20.53 -3.28 -29.44
C PRO A 12 19.16 -2.85 -29.98
N ALA A 13 18.27 -2.38 -29.11
CA ALA A 13 17.23 -1.43 -29.51
C ALA A 13 17.48 -0.08 -28.85
N LEU A 14 17.31 0.98 -29.63
CA LEU A 14 17.20 2.33 -29.09
C LEU A 14 15.70 2.57 -28.87
N ALA A 15 15.12 2.17 -27.74
CA ALA A 15 13.66 2.26 -27.56
C ALA A 15 13.14 3.68 -27.48
N TRP A 16 12.96 4.24 -28.66
CA TRP A 16 13.08 5.64 -28.99
C TRP A 16 14.48 5.99 -29.47
N LYS A 17 14.53 6.45 -30.72
CA LYS A 17 15.69 7.20 -31.20
C LYS A 17 16.05 8.30 -30.18
N PRO A 18 17.33 8.58 -29.90
CA PRO A 18 17.70 9.57 -28.88
C PRO A 18 17.07 10.96 -29.05
N GLN A 19 16.70 11.35 -30.27
CA GLN A 19 15.86 12.53 -30.51
C GLN A 19 14.55 12.51 -29.70
N THR A 20 13.86 11.37 -29.67
CA THR A 20 12.58 11.18 -28.98
C THR A 20 12.76 11.16 -27.45
N HIS A 21 13.84 10.55 -26.94
CA HIS A 21 14.21 10.70 -25.52
C HIS A 21 14.48 12.16 -25.16
N ILE A 22 15.32 12.86 -25.92
CA ILE A 22 15.69 14.25 -25.67
C ILE A 22 14.46 15.17 -25.79
N TYR A 23 13.54 14.90 -26.72
CA TYR A 23 12.28 15.62 -26.81
C TYR A 23 11.44 15.46 -25.53
N ALA A 24 11.25 14.23 -25.05
CA ALA A 24 10.54 13.96 -23.81
C ALA A 24 11.19 14.69 -22.61
N ALA A 25 12.51 14.62 -22.53
CA ALA A 25 13.30 15.20 -21.46
C ALA A 25 13.25 16.74 -21.46
N ASN A 26 13.40 17.37 -22.62
CA ASN A 26 13.25 18.83 -22.76
C ASN A 26 11.83 19.27 -22.39
N ARG A 27 10.81 18.51 -22.78
CA ARG A 27 9.40 18.79 -22.43
C ARG A 27 9.12 18.62 -20.92
N ALA A 28 9.80 17.69 -20.26
CA ALA A 28 9.73 17.54 -18.80
C ALA A 28 10.35 18.73 -18.06
N LEU A 29 11.36 19.37 -18.66
CA LEU A 29 12.19 20.41 -18.05
C LEU A 29 11.82 21.86 -18.42
N GLU A 30 10.75 22.09 -19.17
CA GLU A 30 10.41 23.45 -19.64
C GLU A 30 10.36 24.50 -18.53
N LEU A 31 9.80 24.15 -17.36
CA LEU A 31 9.76 25.05 -16.21
C LEU A 31 11.16 25.26 -15.60
N VAL A 32 11.98 24.23 -15.56
CA VAL A 32 13.36 24.30 -15.06
C VAL A 32 14.22 25.19 -15.94
N TYR A 33 14.14 25.02 -17.26
CA TYR A 33 14.77 25.90 -18.24
C TYR A 33 14.22 27.33 -18.19
N GLY A 34 12.94 27.49 -17.88
CA GLY A 34 12.30 28.78 -17.64
C GLY A 34 12.69 29.47 -16.32
N GLY A 35 13.58 28.88 -15.51
CA GLY A 35 14.06 29.47 -14.25
C GLY A 35 13.32 29.03 -13.00
N SER A 36 12.40 28.06 -13.10
CA SER A 36 11.67 27.52 -11.95
C SER A 36 12.41 26.34 -11.32
N ASP A 37 12.42 26.25 -10.00
CA ASP A 37 12.88 25.05 -9.27
C ASP A 37 11.67 24.16 -8.95
N SER A 38 10.82 23.91 -9.95
CA SER A 38 9.61 23.10 -9.79
C SER A 38 9.19 22.43 -11.10
N VAL A 39 8.44 21.34 -10.97
CA VAL A 39 7.73 20.67 -12.07
C VAL A 39 6.24 20.61 -11.79
N VAL A 40 5.44 20.52 -12.85
CA VAL A 40 3.99 20.33 -12.73
C VAL A 40 3.61 18.91 -13.15
N ILE A 41 3.03 18.17 -12.21
CA ILE A 41 2.54 16.80 -12.39
C ILE A 41 1.04 16.79 -12.06
N ASN A 42 0.22 16.33 -13.02
CA ASN A 42 -1.24 16.32 -12.91
C ASN A 42 -1.84 17.66 -12.43
N GLY A 43 -1.35 18.77 -13.01
CA GLY A 43 -1.82 20.13 -12.70
C GLY A 43 -1.35 20.70 -11.35
N ARG A 44 -0.52 19.99 -10.58
CA ARG A 44 0.03 20.46 -9.30
C ARG A 44 1.53 20.69 -9.37
N PRO A 45 2.05 21.79 -8.78
CA PRO A 45 3.48 22.03 -8.70
C PRO A 45 4.12 21.20 -7.58
N TYR A 46 5.30 20.66 -7.85
CA TYR A 46 6.16 19.97 -6.90
C TYR A 46 7.56 20.56 -6.98
N ALA A 47 8.23 20.69 -5.84
CA ALA A 47 9.54 21.32 -5.80
C ALA A 47 10.60 20.37 -6.37
N VAL A 48 11.54 20.93 -7.14
CA VAL A 48 12.77 20.24 -7.54
C VAL A 48 13.88 20.73 -6.61
N ASP A 49 14.77 19.84 -6.18
CA ASP A 49 15.94 20.25 -5.40
C ASP A 49 16.73 21.29 -6.21
N SER A 50 17.00 22.46 -5.60
CA SER A 50 17.63 23.58 -6.29
C SER A 50 19.00 23.22 -6.88
N ARG A 51 19.70 22.22 -6.30
CA ARG A 51 20.99 21.71 -6.81
C ARG A 51 20.81 20.96 -8.14
N ILE A 52 19.73 20.18 -8.26
CA ILE A 52 19.38 19.48 -9.50
C ILE A 52 18.91 20.50 -10.54
N ALA A 53 18.03 21.42 -10.14
CA ALA A 53 17.50 22.45 -11.03
C ALA A 53 18.61 23.38 -11.57
N SER A 54 19.56 23.80 -10.71
CA SER A 54 20.71 24.61 -11.15
C SER A 54 21.62 23.85 -12.09
N ALA A 55 21.99 22.62 -11.75
CA ALA A 55 22.84 21.77 -12.59
C ALA A 55 22.28 21.60 -14.00
N ILE A 56 21.00 21.24 -14.12
CA ILE A 56 20.33 21.03 -15.41
C ILE A 56 20.18 22.34 -16.20
N ARG A 57 19.85 23.45 -15.52
CA ARG A 57 19.69 24.75 -16.16
C ARG A 57 21.01 25.32 -16.67
N ASN A 58 22.09 25.15 -15.90
CA ASN A 58 23.41 25.64 -16.23
C ASN A 58 24.10 24.78 -17.31
N TYR A 59 23.83 23.47 -17.31
CA TYR A 59 24.48 22.50 -18.20
C TYR A 59 23.46 21.60 -18.92
N PRO A 60 22.52 22.16 -19.72
CA PRO A 60 21.47 21.39 -20.38
C PRO A 60 22.03 20.37 -21.38
N ALA A 61 23.14 20.68 -22.04
CA ALA A 61 23.82 19.76 -22.96
C ALA A 61 24.35 18.49 -22.28
N TYR A 62 24.77 18.58 -21.01
CA TYR A 62 25.22 17.44 -20.22
C TYR A 62 24.05 16.58 -19.77
N TYR A 63 22.93 17.22 -19.40
CA TYR A 63 21.69 16.49 -19.14
C TYR A 63 21.24 15.73 -20.38
N ARG A 64 21.25 16.34 -21.57
CA ARG A 64 20.89 15.64 -22.83
C ARG A 64 21.84 14.50 -23.18
N ALA A 65 23.14 14.66 -22.93
CA ALA A 65 24.10 13.57 -23.05
C ALA A 65 23.77 12.41 -22.09
N GLY A 66 23.34 12.72 -20.86
CA GLY A 66 22.80 11.73 -19.95
C GLY A 66 21.54 11.06 -20.51
N VAL A 67 20.65 11.82 -21.17
CA VAL A 67 19.42 11.30 -21.79
C VAL A 67 19.70 10.37 -22.98
N VAL A 68 20.81 10.56 -23.69
CA VAL A 68 21.33 9.53 -24.62
C VAL A 68 21.67 8.27 -23.82
N GLY A 69 22.37 8.42 -22.70
CA GLY A 69 22.53 7.33 -21.72
C GLY A 69 23.26 6.10 -22.31
N PRO A 70 22.83 4.87 -21.97
CA PRO A 70 23.43 3.63 -22.49
C PRO A 70 23.33 3.47 -24.00
N ASP A 71 22.52 4.27 -24.71
CA ASP A 71 22.53 4.25 -26.18
C ASP A 71 23.83 4.78 -26.79
N GLY A 72 24.59 5.57 -26.03
CA GLY A 72 25.83 6.20 -26.50
C GLY A 72 27.01 6.10 -25.53
N PHE A 73 26.77 5.74 -24.25
CA PHE A 73 27.80 5.75 -23.21
C PHE A 73 27.78 4.46 -22.35
N PRO A 74 28.93 3.87 -22.01
CA PRO A 74 30.28 4.31 -22.34
C PRO A 74 30.62 4.11 -23.83
N ASP A 75 29.84 3.28 -24.52
CA ASP A 75 29.72 3.21 -25.98
C ASP A 75 28.43 2.44 -26.32
N ILE A 76 28.07 2.43 -27.61
CA ILE A 76 26.87 1.76 -28.14
C ILE A 76 26.88 0.27 -27.81
N TYR A 77 28.02 -0.41 -27.94
CA TYR A 77 28.07 -1.85 -27.72
C TYR A 77 27.83 -2.18 -26.26
N VAL A 78 28.61 -1.61 -25.34
CA VAL A 78 28.51 -1.94 -23.91
C VAL A 78 27.14 -1.59 -23.35
N GLY A 79 26.59 -0.43 -23.72
CA GLY A 79 25.28 -0.03 -23.21
C GLY A 79 24.18 -0.99 -23.65
N GLN A 80 24.19 -1.40 -24.91
CA GLN A 80 23.16 -2.29 -25.48
C GLN A 80 23.37 -3.76 -25.10
N ALA A 81 24.62 -4.15 -24.83
CA ALA A 81 25.01 -5.52 -24.58
C ALA A 81 25.07 -5.89 -23.08
N PHE A 82 25.22 -4.89 -22.20
CA PHE A 82 25.48 -5.12 -20.77
C PHE A 82 24.68 -4.22 -19.81
N ILE A 83 24.13 -3.09 -20.28
CA ILE A 83 23.36 -2.16 -19.42
C ILE A 83 21.85 -2.29 -19.67
N HIS A 84 21.45 -2.33 -20.94
CA HIS A 84 20.07 -2.55 -21.37
C HIS A 84 19.50 -3.91 -20.98
N PRO A 85 20.14 -5.05 -21.29
CA PRO A 85 19.57 -6.34 -20.98
C PRO A 85 19.70 -6.68 -19.49
N ASP A 86 18.89 -7.64 -19.06
CA ASP A 86 19.27 -8.47 -17.93
C ASP A 86 20.42 -9.36 -18.44
N THR A 87 21.62 -9.25 -17.89
CA THR A 87 22.74 -10.11 -18.33
C THR A 87 22.81 -11.40 -17.52
N ARG A 88 22.01 -11.53 -16.45
CA ARG A 88 21.97 -12.74 -15.60
C ARG A 88 21.06 -13.81 -16.18
N ALA A 89 20.05 -13.38 -16.94
CA ALA A 89 19.15 -14.22 -17.70
C ALA A 89 18.94 -13.63 -19.10
N ASN A 90 18.62 -14.42 -20.13
CA ASN A 90 18.30 -13.89 -21.47
C ASN A 90 16.99 -13.07 -21.44
N ASN A 91 17.06 -11.82 -20.97
CA ASN A 91 15.91 -10.96 -20.68
C ASN A 91 14.81 -11.71 -19.90
N GLY A 92 15.21 -12.39 -18.81
CA GLY A 92 14.32 -13.07 -17.87
C GLY A 92 13.84 -14.48 -18.24
N THR A 93 14.24 -15.04 -19.38
CA THR A 93 13.71 -16.34 -19.86
C THR A 93 14.53 -17.57 -19.47
N GLU A 94 15.86 -17.49 -19.50
CA GLU A 94 16.76 -18.58 -19.11
C GLU A 94 17.93 -18.01 -18.31
N PRO A 95 18.22 -18.51 -17.09
CA PRO A 95 19.37 -18.06 -16.31
C PRO A 95 20.66 -18.46 -17.05
N VAL A 96 21.46 -17.45 -17.43
CA VAL A 96 22.72 -17.65 -18.15
C VAL A 96 23.84 -17.87 -17.13
N ASN A 97 24.00 -16.92 -16.21
CA ASN A 97 24.94 -16.96 -15.09
C ASN A 97 24.65 -15.81 -14.12
N SER A 98 24.58 -16.07 -12.81
CA SER A 98 24.44 -15.02 -11.78
C SER A 98 25.77 -14.65 -11.12
N GLY A 99 26.90 -15.03 -11.72
CA GLY A 99 28.25 -14.77 -11.24
C GLY A 99 28.75 -13.36 -11.53
N ASP A 100 30.03 -13.11 -11.19
CA ASP A 100 30.69 -11.82 -11.40
C ASP A 100 30.59 -11.34 -12.86
N GLY A 101 30.26 -10.07 -13.07
CA GLY A 101 30.16 -9.47 -14.40
C GLY A 101 28.76 -9.53 -15.05
N HIS A 102 27.74 -9.96 -14.31
CA HIS A 102 26.34 -9.94 -14.74
C HIS A 102 25.48 -9.09 -13.79
N SER A 103 24.68 -8.18 -14.35
CA SER A 103 23.85 -7.21 -13.64
C SER A 103 22.44 -7.11 -14.19
N PHE A 104 21.58 -6.58 -13.34
CA PHE A 104 20.31 -5.99 -13.75
C PHE A 104 20.52 -4.52 -14.14
N SER A 105 19.72 -4.00 -15.06
CA SER A 105 19.81 -2.59 -15.48
C SER A 105 19.70 -1.61 -14.31
N TYR A 106 18.83 -1.89 -13.31
CA TYR A 106 18.69 -0.99 -12.17
C TYR A 106 19.97 -0.86 -11.32
N GLU A 107 20.87 -1.86 -11.34
CA GLU A 107 22.14 -1.80 -10.60
C GLU A 107 23.08 -0.78 -11.24
N TRP A 108 23.09 -0.67 -12.57
CA TRP A 108 23.76 0.40 -13.30
C TRP A 108 23.15 1.77 -13.01
N LEU A 109 21.82 1.88 -13.03
CA LEU A 109 21.13 3.15 -12.71
C LEU A 109 21.47 3.62 -11.29
N ARG A 110 21.47 2.70 -10.32
CA ARG A 110 21.88 2.97 -8.94
C ARG A 110 23.33 3.43 -8.88
N HIS A 111 24.23 2.73 -9.58
CA HIS A 111 25.65 3.05 -9.59
C HIS A 111 25.92 4.46 -10.14
N VAL A 112 25.35 4.80 -11.30
CA VAL A 112 25.46 6.14 -11.91
C VAL A 112 24.88 7.22 -11.01
N TYR A 113 23.75 6.95 -10.35
CA TYR A 113 23.12 7.86 -9.40
C TYR A 113 24.03 8.16 -8.20
N GLN A 114 24.55 7.10 -7.54
CA GLN A 114 25.41 7.22 -6.37
C GLN A 114 26.76 7.88 -6.72
N ALA A 115 27.37 7.49 -7.84
CA ALA A 115 28.61 8.07 -8.33
C ALA A 115 28.45 9.57 -8.65
N GLY A 116 27.35 9.94 -9.32
CA GLY A 116 27.05 11.32 -9.65
C GLY A 116 26.90 12.21 -8.41
N TRP A 117 26.11 11.76 -7.43
CA TRP A 117 25.98 12.47 -6.16
C TRP A 117 27.27 12.53 -5.37
N LYS A 118 28.09 11.48 -5.39
CA LYS A 118 29.42 11.49 -4.78
C LYS A 118 30.29 12.59 -5.40
N VAL A 119 30.39 12.64 -6.73
CA VAL A 119 31.19 13.67 -7.42
C VAL A 119 30.67 15.08 -7.09
N TYR A 120 29.35 15.28 -7.09
CA TYR A 120 28.76 16.56 -6.72
C TYR A 120 29.11 16.96 -5.28
N ASN A 121 28.96 16.04 -4.33
CA ASN A 121 29.22 16.29 -2.91
C ASN A 121 30.70 16.53 -2.60
N ASP A 122 31.60 15.90 -3.36
CA ASP A 122 33.05 16.15 -3.27
C ASP A 122 33.46 17.47 -3.94
N ASN A 123 32.61 18.01 -4.84
CA ASN A 123 32.89 19.22 -5.62
C ASN A 123 31.70 20.22 -5.64
N PRO A 124 31.15 20.60 -4.46
CA PRO A 124 29.91 21.36 -4.40
C PRO A 124 30.07 22.77 -4.96
N GLY A 125 29.10 23.23 -5.76
CA GLY A 125 29.12 24.57 -6.36
C GLY A 125 30.17 24.77 -7.46
N THR A 126 30.81 23.70 -7.92
CA THR A 126 31.75 23.73 -9.05
C THR A 126 31.06 23.32 -10.35
N ALA A 127 31.61 23.76 -11.49
CA ALA A 127 31.15 23.33 -12.81
C ALA A 127 31.20 21.80 -12.96
N LYS A 128 32.28 21.16 -12.49
CA LYS A 128 32.43 19.69 -12.51
C LYS A 128 31.25 19.00 -11.81
N GLY A 129 30.97 19.38 -10.56
CA GLY A 129 29.87 18.80 -9.80
C GLY A 129 28.52 18.94 -10.49
N GLU A 130 28.20 20.15 -10.96
CA GLU A 130 26.93 20.42 -11.64
C GLU A 130 26.80 19.71 -13.00
N LYS A 131 27.85 19.67 -13.83
CA LYS A 131 27.86 18.94 -15.11
C LYS A 131 27.57 17.45 -14.93
N ILE A 132 28.24 16.81 -13.95
CA ILE A 132 28.04 15.38 -13.67
C ILE A 132 26.65 15.14 -13.11
N LEU A 133 26.16 15.98 -12.21
CA LEU A 133 24.80 15.84 -11.67
C LEU A 133 23.75 15.98 -12.79
N ALA A 134 23.93 16.90 -13.73
CA ALA A 134 23.07 17.04 -14.89
C ALA A 134 23.07 15.75 -15.74
N PHE A 135 24.25 15.20 -16.07
CA PHE A 135 24.38 13.93 -16.79
C PHE A 135 23.68 12.78 -16.06
N THR A 136 23.90 12.62 -14.76
CA THR A 136 23.30 11.56 -13.94
C THR A 136 21.77 11.57 -13.99
N TYR A 137 21.13 12.73 -13.86
CA TYR A 137 19.67 12.84 -13.93
C TYR A 137 19.15 12.65 -15.36
N GLY A 138 19.95 12.97 -16.37
CA GLY A 138 19.68 12.61 -17.76
C GLY A 138 19.69 11.09 -17.96
N TYR A 139 20.66 10.40 -17.37
CA TYR A 139 20.81 8.94 -17.47
C TYR A 139 19.63 8.18 -16.86
N LEU A 140 19.10 8.65 -15.73
CA LEU A 140 17.84 8.10 -15.19
C LEU A 140 16.64 8.42 -16.09
N THR A 141 16.64 9.60 -16.72
CA THR A 141 15.57 10.01 -17.65
C THR A 141 15.52 9.13 -18.90
N HIS A 142 16.68 8.68 -19.40
CA HIS A 142 16.76 7.67 -20.45
C HIS A 142 15.96 6.41 -20.08
N ALA A 143 16.26 5.83 -18.91
CA ALA A 143 15.60 4.61 -18.44
C ALA A 143 14.07 4.74 -18.29
N ALA A 144 13.58 5.94 -17.95
CA ALA A 144 12.15 6.21 -17.92
C ALA A 144 11.53 6.22 -19.33
N GLY A 145 12.29 6.67 -20.34
CA GLY A 145 11.91 6.56 -21.75
C GLY A 145 11.77 5.11 -22.17
N ASP A 146 12.84 4.33 -21.99
CA ASP A 146 12.89 2.92 -22.37
C ASP A 146 11.78 2.09 -21.74
N MET A 147 11.50 2.30 -20.45
CA MET A 147 10.46 1.55 -19.75
C MET A 147 9.09 1.63 -20.45
N TRP A 148 8.71 2.83 -20.90
CA TRP A 148 7.44 3.03 -21.61
C TRP A 148 7.55 2.71 -23.09
N ALA A 149 8.69 3.03 -23.69
CA ALA A 149 8.92 2.90 -25.11
C ALA A 149 9.07 1.45 -25.54
N HIS A 150 9.91 0.63 -24.89
CA HIS A 150 9.99 -0.80 -25.20
C HIS A 150 8.65 -1.48 -24.95
N SER A 151 7.90 -1.08 -23.92
CA SER A 151 6.53 -1.58 -23.73
C SER A 151 5.66 -1.33 -24.97
N PHE A 152 5.73 -0.12 -25.56
CA PHE A 152 5.02 0.23 -26.78
C PHE A 152 5.58 -0.49 -28.02
N VAL A 153 6.89 -0.51 -28.21
CA VAL A 153 7.56 -1.10 -29.38
C VAL A 153 7.36 -2.62 -29.39
N ASN A 154 7.44 -3.29 -28.23
CA ASN A 154 7.21 -4.73 -28.07
C ASN A 154 5.81 -5.15 -28.55
N ASP A 155 4.78 -4.28 -28.45
CA ASP A 155 3.44 -4.56 -28.97
C ASP A 155 3.44 -4.75 -30.51
N PHE A 156 4.38 -4.12 -31.23
CA PHE A 156 4.50 -4.21 -32.69
C PHE A 156 5.62 -5.15 -33.13
N ALA A 157 6.73 -5.19 -32.37
CA ALA A 157 7.84 -6.10 -32.63
C ALA A 157 7.53 -7.56 -32.27
N ASN A 158 6.48 -7.79 -31.46
CA ASN A 158 6.03 -9.12 -31.03
C ASN A 158 7.14 -9.92 -30.30
N GLY A 159 7.93 -9.22 -29.51
CA GLY A 159 9.17 -9.72 -28.91
C GLY A 159 9.89 -8.64 -28.14
N VAL A 160 10.53 -9.04 -27.05
CA VAL A 160 11.56 -8.24 -26.38
C VAL A 160 12.79 -8.20 -27.29
N PHE A 161 13.61 -7.17 -27.20
CA PHE A 161 14.78 -7.10 -28.04
C PHE A 161 15.70 -8.33 -27.84
N PRO A 162 16.11 -9.01 -28.93
CA PRO A 162 16.87 -10.26 -28.84
C PRO A 162 18.33 -10.07 -28.45
N SER A 163 18.96 -11.12 -27.93
CA SER A 163 20.41 -11.12 -27.69
C SER A 163 21.23 -11.30 -29.00
N VAL A 164 22.50 -10.85 -29.11
CA VAL A 164 23.44 -11.07 -30.26
C VAL A 164 23.68 -12.54 -30.52
N THR A 165 23.35 -13.37 -29.53
CA THR A 165 23.46 -14.82 -29.59
C THR A 165 22.25 -15.47 -30.25
N GLU A 166 21.14 -14.74 -30.38
CA GLU A 166 19.85 -15.21 -30.85
C GLU A 166 19.59 -14.78 -32.31
N PHE A 167 20.50 -15.11 -33.23
CA PHE A 167 20.40 -14.73 -34.64
C PHE A 167 19.08 -15.13 -35.31
N SER A 168 18.42 -16.20 -34.83
CA SER A 168 17.08 -16.61 -35.30
C SER A 168 15.97 -15.61 -34.95
N LEU A 169 16.22 -14.72 -34.00
CA LEU A 169 15.31 -13.68 -33.53
C LEU A 169 15.60 -12.31 -34.15
N LEU A 170 16.59 -12.18 -35.04
CA LEU A 170 16.93 -10.93 -35.73
C LEU A 170 15.71 -10.19 -36.35
N PRO A 171 14.68 -10.87 -36.90
CA PRO A 171 13.47 -10.17 -37.36
C PRO A 171 12.74 -9.36 -36.27
N ILE A 172 12.81 -9.77 -35.00
CA ILE A 172 12.28 -8.97 -33.87
C ILE A 172 13.06 -7.67 -33.76
N GLY A 173 14.40 -7.74 -33.82
CA GLY A 173 15.26 -6.55 -33.73
C GLY A 173 15.04 -5.56 -34.87
N ILE A 174 14.87 -6.04 -36.11
CA ILE A 174 14.54 -5.19 -37.27
C ILE A 174 13.21 -4.45 -37.04
N ARG A 175 12.19 -5.14 -36.48
CA ARG A 175 10.90 -4.50 -36.20
C ARG A 175 11.00 -3.40 -35.15
N HIS A 176 11.80 -3.61 -34.10
CA HIS A 176 12.10 -2.57 -33.11
C HIS A 176 12.68 -1.33 -33.77
N ILE A 177 13.79 -1.48 -34.51
CA ILE A 177 14.47 -0.39 -35.21
C ILE A 177 13.52 0.38 -36.13
N VAL A 178 12.71 -0.33 -36.93
CA VAL A 178 11.75 0.29 -37.86
C VAL A 178 10.65 1.05 -37.12
N VAL A 179 10.07 0.47 -36.05
CA VAL A 179 9.00 1.11 -35.28
C VAL A 179 9.51 2.34 -34.52
N GLU A 180 10.68 2.23 -33.89
CA GLU A 180 11.36 3.32 -33.18
C GLU A 180 11.71 4.47 -34.12
N ALA A 181 12.30 4.17 -35.28
CA ALA A 181 12.63 5.15 -36.29
C ALA A 181 11.37 5.81 -36.86
N TYR A 182 10.27 5.06 -37.05
CA TYR A 182 9.00 5.61 -37.50
C TYR A 182 8.42 6.63 -36.51
N VAL A 183 8.44 6.31 -35.21
CA VAL A 183 8.04 7.26 -34.16
C VAL A 183 9.00 8.46 -34.13
N GLY A 184 10.31 8.21 -34.20
CA GLY A 184 11.34 9.26 -34.22
C GLY A 184 11.19 10.26 -35.35
N ALA A 185 10.84 9.79 -36.56
CA ALA A 185 10.57 10.65 -37.71
C ALA A 185 9.31 11.53 -37.51
N ALA A 186 8.39 11.14 -36.64
CA ALA A 186 7.20 11.90 -36.28
C ALA A 186 7.38 12.79 -35.04
N THR A 187 8.47 12.60 -34.28
CA THR A 187 8.79 13.39 -33.08
C THR A 187 9.04 14.84 -33.47
N PRO A 188 8.40 15.82 -32.78
CA PRO A 188 8.68 17.23 -33.00
C PRO A 188 10.17 17.57 -32.87
N SER A 189 10.63 18.56 -33.65
CA SER A 189 11.97 19.10 -33.52
C SER A 189 12.21 19.63 -32.11
N THR A 190 13.39 19.36 -31.57
CA THR A 190 13.85 19.84 -30.27
C THR A 190 15.32 20.22 -30.35
N ASP A 191 15.82 20.93 -29.35
CA ASP A 191 17.26 21.13 -29.19
C ASP A 191 17.93 19.80 -28.80
N LEU A 192 18.82 19.32 -29.69
CA LEU A 192 19.58 18.08 -29.57
C LEU A 192 21.04 18.32 -29.16
N THR A 193 21.45 19.56 -28.87
CA THR A 193 22.85 19.88 -28.58
C THR A 193 23.35 19.05 -27.39
N LEU A 194 24.33 18.19 -27.66
CA LEU A 194 25.06 17.40 -26.68
C LEU A 194 26.25 18.17 -26.13
N MET A 195 26.89 17.63 -25.11
CA MET A 195 28.03 18.27 -24.46
C MET A 195 29.24 18.44 -25.42
N PRO A 196 29.99 19.55 -25.30
CA PRO A 196 31.27 19.69 -26.00
C PRO A 196 32.30 18.71 -25.41
N ALA A 197 33.45 18.59 -26.07
CA ALA A 197 34.59 17.88 -25.51
C ALA A 197 34.94 18.43 -24.12
N ASP A 198 34.98 17.56 -23.12
CA ASP A 198 35.15 17.94 -21.72
C ASP A 198 35.75 16.82 -20.88
N GLY A 199 36.95 17.04 -20.35
CA GLY A 199 37.67 16.07 -19.54
C GLY A 199 36.96 15.67 -18.23
N ASP A 200 36.10 16.54 -17.69
CA ASP A 200 35.35 16.21 -16.46
C ASP A 200 34.35 15.06 -16.67
N LEU A 201 33.56 15.13 -17.75
CA LEU A 201 32.58 14.08 -18.05
C LEU A 201 33.26 12.84 -18.63
N SER A 202 34.27 13.00 -19.49
CA SER A 202 35.05 11.86 -20.00
C SER A 202 35.67 11.06 -18.85
N GLY A 203 36.25 11.75 -17.86
CA GLY A 203 36.76 11.11 -16.65
C GLY A 203 35.66 10.43 -15.82
N PHE A 204 34.46 10.99 -15.75
CA PHE A 204 33.34 10.35 -15.06
C PHE A 204 32.87 9.08 -15.76
N ILE A 205 32.70 9.11 -17.09
CA ILE A 205 32.33 7.95 -17.91
C ILE A 205 33.38 6.84 -17.77
N TYR A 206 34.66 7.18 -17.91
CA TYR A 206 35.76 6.23 -17.74
C TYR A 206 35.70 5.55 -16.36
N ASN A 207 35.65 6.33 -15.28
CA ASN A 207 35.72 5.79 -13.92
C ASN A 207 34.44 5.07 -13.47
N THR A 208 33.27 5.41 -14.03
CA THR A 208 31.97 4.91 -13.56
C THR A 208 31.43 3.78 -14.44
N LEU A 209 31.69 3.83 -15.76
CA LEU A 209 31.10 2.92 -16.73
C LEU A 209 32.12 1.94 -17.36
N MET A 210 33.42 2.27 -17.36
CA MET A 210 34.45 1.43 -17.98
C MET A 210 35.33 0.71 -16.96
N VAL A 211 35.72 1.39 -15.88
CA VAL A 211 36.61 0.84 -14.85
C VAL A 211 35.84 -0.04 -13.87
N GLN A 212 36.44 -1.17 -13.48
CA GLN A 212 35.99 -2.00 -12.38
C GLN A 212 36.98 -1.93 -11.21
N SER A 213 36.47 -1.82 -9.98
CA SER A 213 37.30 -1.80 -8.77
C SER A 213 37.55 -3.22 -8.24
N ALA A 214 38.82 -3.65 -8.19
CA ALA A 214 39.22 -4.89 -7.52
C ALA A 214 38.97 -4.88 -6.00
N ARG A 215 38.63 -3.72 -5.41
CA ARG A 215 38.34 -3.54 -3.98
C ARG A 215 36.83 -3.43 -3.68
N GLY A 216 35.96 -3.71 -4.64
CA GLY A 216 34.51 -3.48 -4.49
C GLY A 216 34.13 -2.00 -4.64
N GLY A 217 32.84 -1.72 -4.53
CA GLY A 217 32.24 -0.38 -4.74
C GLY A 217 30.88 -0.40 -5.45
N PHE A 218 30.39 -1.57 -5.83
CA PHE A 218 29.07 -1.77 -6.43
C PHE A 218 28.17 -2.47 -5.43
N VAL A 219 26.90 -2.05 -5.28
CA VAL A 219 25.94 -2.76 -4.42
C VAL A 219 25.05 -3.63 -5.29
N ASP A 220 25.11 -4.96 -5.11
CA ASP A 220 24.32 -5.93 -5.85
C ASP A 220 22.83 -5.92 -5.45
N SER A 221 22.04 -6.76 -6.11
CA SER A 221 20.62 -6.95 -5.87
C SER A 221 20.28 -7.44 -4.46
N ALA A 222 21.23 -8.07 -3.77
CA ALA A 222 21.10 -8.53 -2.39
C ALA A 222 21.62 -7.51 -1.36
N GLY A 223 22.11 -6.34 -1.82
CA GLY A 223 22.65 -5.30 -0.95
C GLY A 223 24.10 -5.52 -0.53
N ASN A 224 24.83 -6.43 -1.18
CA ASN A 224 26.24 -6.72 -0.88
C ASN A 224 27.17 -5.97 -1.84
N ASP A 225 28.41 -5.71 -1.39
CA ASP A 225 29.46 -5.20 -2.27
C ASP A 225 29.81 -6.26 -3.34
N ALA A 226 29.44 -6.00 -4.60
CA ALA A 226 29.90 -6.71 -5.77
C ALA A 226 31.20 -6.08 -6.31
N PRO A 227 32.12 -6.89 -6.85
CA PRO A 227 33.34 -6.39 -7.46
C PRO A 227 33.10 -5.83 -8.88
N LYS A 228 32.05 -6.28 -9.60
CA LYS A 228 31.84 -5.99 -11.04
C LYS A 228 30.37 -6.05 -11.46
N LEU A 229 29.88 -5.03 -12.19
CA LEU A 229 28.56 -5.04 -12.86
C LEU A 229 28.60 -5.54 -14.32
N GLY A 230 29.80 -5.73 -14.89
CA GLY A 230 30.02 -6.18 -16.28
C GLY A 230 30.40 -5.03 -17.22
N ARG A 231 31.69 -4.82 -17.50
CA ARG A 231 32.19 -3.71 -18.33
C ARG A 231 32.27 -4.06 -19.83
N GLY A 232 31.75 -5.22 -20.23
CA GLY A 232 31.85 -5.72 -21.58
C GLY A 232 33.20 -6.36 -21.92
N ALA A 233 33.15 -7.33 -22.85
CA ALA A 233 34.28 -8.16 -23.22
C ALA A 233 35.47 -7.36 -23.79
N ILE A 234 35.20 -6.26 -24.49
CA ILE A 234 36.24 -5.42 -25.09
C ILE A 234 37.08 -4.70 -24.03
N PHE A 235 36.44 -4.14 -23.00
CA PHE A 235 37.16 -3.52 -21.90
C PHE A 235 37.84 -4.58 -21.04
N ASP A 236 37.20 -5.71 -20.77
CA ASP A 236 37.85 -6.81 -20.05
C ASP A 236 39.12 -7.30 -20.75
N PHE A 237 39.10 -7.40 -22.08
CA PHE A 237 40.27 -7.74 -22.88
C PHE A 237 41.39 -6.70 -22.73
N PHE A 238 41.12 -5.43 -23.01
CA PHE A 238 42.18 -4.41 -22.99
C PHE A 238 42.74 -4.15 -21.59
N PHE A 239 41.88 -4.04 -20.57
CA PHE A 239 42.36 -3.90 -19.20
C PHE A 239 43.18 -5.13 -18.75
N GLY A 240 42.76 -6.34 -19.11
CA GLY A 240 43.50 -7.56 -18.80
C GLY A 240 44.85 -7.64 -19.52
N LEU A 241 44.87 -7.32 -20.82
CA LEU A 241 46.08 -7.27 -21.63
C LEU A 241 47.07 -6.25 -21.06
N ARG A 242 46.61 -5.04 -20.71
CA ARG A 242 47.43 -4.03 -20.05
C ARG A 242 48.03 -4.53 -18.73
N ASP A 243 47.22 -5.17 -17.88
CA ASP A 243 47.70 -5.70 -16.59
C ASP A 243 48.77 -6.79 -16.79
N ASP A 244 48.59 -7.67 -17.79
CA ASP A 244 49.57 -8.69 -18.17
C ASP A 244 50.86 -8.06 -18.73
N LEU A 245 50.75 -7.04 -19.60
CA LEU A 245 51.90 -6.31 -20.18
C LEU A 245 52.72 -5.61 -19.09
N ASN A 246 52.07 -4.91 -18.16
CA ASN A 246 52.73 -4.31 -17.01
C ASN A 246 53.48 -5.35 -16.16
N GLY A 247 52.86 -6.51 -15.91
CA GLY A 247 53.52 -7.59 -15.17
C GLY A 247 54.76 -8.15 -15.88
N VAL A 248 54.73 -8.22 -17.22
CA VAL A 248 55.88 -8.61 -18.04
C VAL A 248 56.96 -7.51 -18.01
N ALA A 249 56.58 -6.25 -18.20
CA ALA A 249 57.48 -5.10 -18.15
C ALA A 249 58.21 -5.03 -16.80
N ASP A 250 57.46 -5.08 -15.68
CA ASP A 250 58.01 -5.11 -14.32
C ASP A 250 59.02 -6.26 -14.17
N THR A 251 58.67 -7.47 -14.62
CA THR A 251 59.59 -8.62 -14.52
C THR A 251 60.88 -8.42 -15.32
N LEU A 252 60.78 -7.85 -16.52
CA LEU A 252 61.93 -7.63 -17.41
C LEU A 252 62.79 -6.44 -16.98
N LEU A 253 62.20 -5.44 -16.32
CA LEU A 253 62.86 -4.20 -15.90
C LEU A 253 63.37 -4.24 -14.45
N GLU A 254 62.75 -5.00 -13.55
CA GLU A 254 63.15 -5.11 -12.12
C GLU A 254 64.32 -6.07 -11.85
N PHE A 255 64.68 -6.99 -12.75
CA PHE A 255 65.81 -7.91 -12.58
C PHE A 255 67.02 -7.51 -13.46
N PRO A 256 67.92 -6.60 -13.03
CA PRO A 256 69.01 -6.08 -13.86
C PRO A 256 70.25 -6.99 -13.87
N TYR A 257 70.14 -8.24 -13.42
CA TYR A 257 71.27 -9.16 -13.33
C TYR A 257 71.45 -9.88 -14.67
N TYR A 258 72.35 -9.31 -15.49
CA TYR A 258 72.81 -9.75 -16.82
C TYR A 258 71.98 -9.22 -18.02
N LEU A 259 72.24 -7.95 -18.35
CA LEU A 259 71.71 -7.19 -19.50
C LEU A 259 71.85 -7.96 -20.82
N ASP A 260 70.77 -8.62 -21.23
CA ASP A 260 70.45 -8.79 -22.64
C ASP A 260 69.71 -7.52 -23.10
N PRO A 261 70.32 -6.68 -23.96
CA PRO A 261 69.66 -5.49 -24.50
C PRO A 261 68.30 -5.80 -25.15
N LEU A 262 68.13 -7.02 -25.65
CA LEU A 262 66.88 -7.49 -26.23
C LEU A 262 65.77 -7.64 -25.17
N LEU A 263 66.08 -8.15 -23.98
CA LEU A 263 65.12 -8.28 -22.88
C LEU A 263 64.73 -6.92 -22.30
N VAL A 264 65.67 -5.98 -22.21
CA VAL A 264 65.38 -4.60 -21.80
C VAL A 264 64.51 -3.89 -22.85
N ALA A 265 64.81 -4.07 -24.14
CA ALA A 265 63.99 -3.52 -25.21
C ALA A 265 62.58 -4.13 -25.23
N ALA A 266 62.44 -5.42 -24.93
CA ALA A 266 61.15 -6.08 -24.79
C ALA A 266 60.36 -5.56 -23.58
N GLY A 267 61.03 -5.35 -22.44
CA GLY A 267 60.41 -4.76 -21.25
C GLY A 267 59.89 -3.34 -21.51
N LEU A 268 60.72 -2.48 -22.11
CA LEU A 268 60.32 -1.12 -22.51
C LEU A 268 59.18 -1.12 -23.53
N TYR A 269 59.19 -2.04 -24.50
CA TYR A 269 58.09 -2.16 -25.46
C TYR A 269 56.77 -2.56 -24.79
N CYS A 270 56.81 -3.49 -23.82
CA CYS A 270 55.61 -3.88 -23.08
C CYS A 270 55.07 -2.73 -22.22
N ASP A 271 55.96 -1.92 -21.62
CA ASP A 271 55.63 -0.73 -20.85
C ASP A 271 54.91 0.31 -21.73
N GLU A 272 55.50 0.67 -22.88
CA GLU A 272 54.90 1.62 -23.83
C GLU A 272 53.58 1.08 -24.44
N TRP A 273 53.49 -0.22 -24.71
CA TRP A 273 52.22 -0.82 -25.18
C TRP A 273 51.15 -0.80 -24.09
N ALA A 274 51.51 -0.98 -22.82
CA ALA A 274 50.56 -0.81 -21.73
C ALA A 274 50.07 0.65 -21.64
N ASP A 275 50.97 1.63 -21.83
CA ASP A 275 50.64 3.05 -21.91
C ASP A 275 49.71 3.35 -23.11
N ASP A 276 49.95 2.76 -24.29
CA ASP A 276 49.05 2.88 -25.46
C ASP A 276 47.63 2.39 -25.15
N ILE A 277 47.50 1.31 -24.36
CA ILE A 277 46.21 0.80 -23.92
C ILE A 277 45.54 1.78 -22.94
N ASP A 278 46.27 2.33 -21.98
CA ASP A 278 45.72 3.31 -21.04
C ASP A 278 45.31 4.61 -21.75
N ASP A 279 46.08 5.08 -22.74
CA ASP A 279 45.76 6.24 -23.57
C ASP A 279 44.50 6.01 -24.41
N GLY A 280 44.41 4.86 -25.09
CA GLY A 280 43.24 4.52 -25.89
C GLY A 280 41.97 4.29 -25.05
N LEU A 281 42.09 3.63 -23.90
CA LEU A 281 40.98 3.52 -22.94
C LEU A 281 40.59 4.89 -22.38
N GLY A 282 41.56 5.78 -22.13
CA GLY A 282 41.33 7.16 -21.68
C GLY A 282 40.64 8.04 -22.71
N ALA A 283 40.89 7.80 -24.00
CA ALA A 283 40.27 8.51 -25.13
C ALA A 283 38.86 7.99 -25.49
N TRP A 284 38.52 6.75 -25.08
CA TRP A 284 37.25 6.10 -25.40
C TRP A 284 35.98 6.91 -25.07
N PRO A 285 35.86 7.59 -23.91
CA PRO A 285 34.68 8.41 -23.62
C PRO A 285 34.47 9.56 -24.62
N GLU A 286 35.56 10.16 -25.10
CA GLU A 286 35.49 11.22 -26.11
C GLU A 286 35.14 10.66 -27.49
N PHE A 287 35.64 9.47 -27.83
CA PHE A 287 35.20 8.73 -29.00
C PHE A 287 33.68 8.48 -28.98
N SER A 288 33.16 7.95 -27.88
CA SER A 288 31.72 7.69 -27.74
C SER A 288 30.88 8.95 -27.77
N ARG A 289 31.39 10.06 -27.24
CA ARG A 289 30.76 11.38 -27.38
C ARG A 289 30.67 11.80 -28.84
N GLN A 290 31.76 11.71 -29.60
CA GLN A 290 31.79 12.10 -31.01
C GLN A 290 30.84 11.24 -31.84
N VAL A 291 30.85 9.91 -31.65
CA VAL A 291 29.89 9.00 -32.28
C VAL A 291 28.45 9.39 -31.93
N SER A 292 28.18 9.71 -30.66
CA SER A 292 26.84 10.15 -30.21
C SER A 292 26.42 11.47 -30.86
N VAL A 293 27.33 12.43 -31.05
CA VAL A 293 27.03 13.69 -31.76
C VAL A 293 26.66 13.39 -33.21
N GLU A 294 27.49 12.62 -33.92
CA GLU A 294 27.24 12.31 -35.33
C GLU A 294 25.91 11.57 -35.51
N LEU A 295 25.66 10.52 -34.73
CA LEU A 295 24.45 9.70 -34.89
C LEU A 295 23.17 10.36 -34.37
N PHE A 296 23.25 11.04 -33.22
CA PHE A 296 22.04 11.45 -32.48
C PHE A 296 21.73 12.93 -32.58
N GLN A 297 22.74 13.78 -32.82
CA GLN A 297 22.55 15.21 -33.04
C GLN A 297 22.48 15.53 -34.54
N GLU A 298 23.46 15.05 -35.32
CA GLU A 298 23.58 15.37 -36.75
C GLU A 298 22.85 14.37 -37.67
N ASN A 299 22.54 13.17 -37.16
CA ASN A 299 21.97 12.07 -37.93
C ASN A 299 22.86 11.67 -39.12
N ASP A 300 24.18 11.74 -38.94
CA ASP A 300 25.23 11.45 -39.92
C ASP A 300 25.95 10.14 -39.61
N PHE A 301 25.48 9.05 -40.23
CA PHE A 301 26.13 7.74 -40.15
C PHE A 301 27.51 7.71 -40.81
N ASP A 302 27.73 8.54 -41.83
CA ASP A 302 29.01 8.56 -42.55
C ASP A 302 30.06 9.34 -41.71
N GLY A 303 29.65 10.42 -41.05
CA GLY A 303 30.44 11.13 -40.03
C GLY A 303 30.81 10.23 -38.85
N ALA A 304 29.85 9.48 -38.30
CA ALA A 304 30.12 8.51 -37.22
C ALA A 304 31.13 7.44 -37.65
N LYS A 305 31.05 6.97 -38.90
CA LYS A 305 32.02 6.04 -39.48
C LYS A 305 33.41 6.66 -39.60
N THR A 306 33.52 7.94 -39.98
CA THR A 306 34.79 8.67 -40.00
C THR A 306 35.40 8.75 -38.61
N VAL A 307 34.64 9.22 -37.60
CA VAL A 307 35.10 9.28 -36.19
C VAL A 307 35.66 7.94 -35.71
N ALA A 308 34.96 6.86 -36.03
CA ALA A 308 35.37 5.53 -35.60
C ALA A 308 36.55 4.96 -36.40
N GLY A 309 36.73 5.36 -37.66
CA GLY A 309 37.94 5.10 -38.43
C GLY A 309 39.16 5.85 -37.92
N ASP A 310 38.97 7.10 -37.48
CA ASP A 310 40.02 7.92 -36.88
C ASP A 310 40.44 7.33 -35.53
N PHE A 311 39.49 6.98 -34.65
CA PHE A 311 39.78 6.33 -33.37
C PHE A 311 40.50 4.98 -33.52
N LEU A 312 40.12 4.21 -34.55
CA LEU A 312 40.81 2.99 -34.91
C LEU A 312 42.29 3.25 -35.25
N SER A 313 42.54 4.22 -36.12
CA SER A 313 43.88 4.60 -36.57
C SER A 313 44.74 5.14 -35.43
N ASP A 314 44.15 6.02 -34.62
CA ASP A 314 44.88 6.83 -33.64
C ASP A 314 45.09 6.09 -32.31
N HIS A 315 44.27 5.08 -32.00
CA HIS A 315 44.32 4.37 -30.72
C HIS A 315 44.27 2.85 -30.88
N ILE A 316 43.21 2.28 -31.46
CA ILE A 316 43.01 0.82 -31.42
C ILE A 316 44.19 0.05 -32.02
N LEU A 317 44.83 0.57 -33.09
CA LEU A 317 46.01 -0.08 -33.67
C LEU A 317 47.19 -0.15 -32.68
N SER A 318 47.52 0.93 -31.98
CA SER A 318 48.59 0.89 -30.96
C SER A 318 48.20 0.03 -29.76
N MET A 319 46.93 0.09 -29.33
CA MET A 319 46.39 -0.73 -28.24
C MET A 319 46.49 -2.25 -28.48
N ILE A 320 46.53 -2.71 -29.74
CA ILE A 320 46.75 -4.12 -30.09
C ILE A 320 48.23 -4.45 -30.38
N GLY A 321 49.14 -3.51 -30.10
CA GLY A 321 50.57 -3.68 -30.21
C GLY A 321 51.10 -3.45 -31.63
N VAL A 322 50.42 -2.63 -32.44
CA VAL A 322 51.00 -2.12 -33.70
C VAL A 322 51.92 -0.96 -33.34
N PRO A 323 53.24 -1.06 -33.57
CA PRO A 323 54.12 0.04 -33.23
C PRO A 323 53.77 1.32 -33.99
N ASP A 324 53.74 2.46 -33.31
CA ASP A 324 53.43 3.79 -33.88
C ASP A 324 54.23 4.12 -35.15
N TRP A 325 55.44 3.58 -35.25
CA TRP A 325 56.39 3.81 -36.34
C TRP A 325 56.18 2.88 -37.55
N ILE A 326 55.10 2.09 -37.67
CA ILE A 326 54.76 1.39 -38.92
C ILE A 326 54.47 2.36 -40.11
N VAL A 327 54.58 3.68 -39.90
CA VAL A 327 54.71 4.73 -40.94
C VAL A 327 56.19 5.07 -41.31
N GLY A 328 57.20 4.60 -40.58
CA GLY A 328 58.62 4.83 -40.89
C GLY A 328 59.69 4.13 -40.02
N LEU A 329 60.24 3.03 -40.56
CA LEU A 329 61.63 2.51 -40.45
C LEU A 329 62.12 1.60 -39.27
N LEU A 330 62.55 0.39 -39.69
CA LEU A 330 63.60 -0.58 -39.22
C LEU A 330 63.32 -1.64 -38.10
N ALA A 331 63.08 -2.88 -38.58
CA ALA A 331 63.83 -4.16 -38.43
C ALA A 331 64.44 -4.65 -37.09
N LEU A 332 64.40 -3.90 -35.98
CA LEU A 332 64.95 -4.38 -34.70
C LEU A 332 63.93 -5.18 -33.87
N ILE A 333 62.67 -5.24 -34.31
CA ILE A 333 61.54 -5.65 -33.48
C ILE A 333 60.96 -7.02 -33.89
N ASP A 334 61.25 -7.54 -35.09
CA ASP A 334 60.73 -8.84 -35.55
C ASP A 334 61.12 -10.01 -34.63
N GLU A 335 62.29 -9.97 -33.97
CA GLU A 335 62.75 -11.01 -33.04
C GLU A 335 62.08 -10.92 -31.64
N VAL A 336 61.62 -9.72 -31.25
CA VAL A 336 60.91 -9.46 -29.98
C VAL A 336 59.40 -9.72 -30.14
N LEU A 337 58.84 -9.42 -31.31
CA LEU A 337 57.45 -9.65 -31.65
C LEU A 337 57.16 -11.03 -32.24
N GLU A 338 58.17 -11.83 -32.61
CA GLU A 338 57.97 -13.19 -33.15
C GLU A 338 57.00 -14.05 -32.30
N PRO A 339 57.04 -14.03 -30.95
CA PRO A 339 56.08 -14.75 -30.11
C PRO A 339 54.65 -14.23 -30.20
N PHE A 340 54.47 -12.96 -30.59
CA PHE A 340 53.19 -12.26 -30.65
C PHE A 340 52.70 -12.03 -32.09
N ASN A 341 53.48 -12.32 -33.13
CA ASN A 341 53.08 -12.12 -34.53
C ASN A 341 51.84 -12.95 -34.91
N ASP A 342 51.72 -14.17 -34.39
CA ASP A 342 50.53 -15.02 -34.53
C ASP A 342 49.30 -14.45 -33.79
N LEU A 343 49.50 -13.52 -32.85
CA LEU A 343 48.46 -12.77 -32.13
C LEU A 343 48.11 -11.45 -32.85
N ILE A 344 49.11 -10.72 -33.36
CA ILE A 344 49.00 -9.35 -33.91
C ILE A 344 48.37 -9.31 -35.31
N GLU A 345 48.71 -10.22 -36.23
CA GLU A 345 48.17 -10.13 -37.61
C GLU A 345 46.65 -10.37 -37.72
N PRO A 346 46.05 -11.34 -37.01
CA PRO A 346 44.60 -11.46 -36.95
C PRO A 346 43.91 -10.24 -36.33
N LEU A 347 44.56 -9.59 -35.36
CA LEU A 347 44.06 -8.38 -34.71
C LEU A 347 44.05 -7.19 -35.67
N LYS A 348 45.07 -7.04 -36.53
CA LYS A 348 45.12 -5.98 -37.56
C LYS A 348 44.00 -6.10 -38.59
N ASP A 349 43.63 -7.32 -38.99
CA ASP A 349 42.53 -7.53 -39.94
C ASP A 349 41.15 -7.38 -39.28
N ALA A 350 41.00 -7.72 -37.99
CA ALA A 350 39.79 -7.42 -37.22
C ALA A 350 39.64 -5.92 -36.93
N ALA A 351 40.75 -5.22 -36.69
CA ALA A 351 40.79 -3.78 -36.45
C ALA A 351 40.32 -2.99 -37.69
N LYS A 352 40.71 -3.38 -38.91
CA LYS A 352 40.30 -2.70 -40.16
C LYS A 352 38.78 -2.65 -40.39
N GLU A 353 38.02 -3.55 -39.78
CA GLU A 353 36.55 -3.60 -39.86
C GLU A 353 35.91 -3.27 -38.50
N PHE A 354 36.67 -2.77 -37.52
CA PHE A 354 36.24 -2.60 -36.12
C PHE A 354 34.90 -1.90 -35.95
N VAL A 355 34.65 -0.82 -36.69
CA VAL A 355 33.40 -0.05 -36.61
C VAL A 355 32.21 -0.83 -37.16
N PHE A 356 32.40 -1.46 -38.32
CA PHE A 356 31.37 -2.29 -38.95
C PHE A 356 31.11 -3.54 -38.12
N TYR A 357 32.16 -4.10 -37.54
CA TYR A 357 32.09 -5.18 -36.58
C TYR A 357 31.31 -4.75 -35.35
N MET A 358 31.59 -3.61 -34.72
CA MET A 358 30.82 -3.12 -33.57
C MET A 358 29.35 -2.92 -33.95
N ILE A 359 29.04 -2.24 -35.05
CA ILE A 359 27.63 -2.01 -35.49
C ILE A 359 26.92 -3.32 -35.84
N GLN A 360 27.59 -4.26 -36.52
CA GLN A 360 27.01 -5.56 -36.89
C GLN A 360 26.91 -6.50 -35.70
N GLN A 361 27.88 -6.52 -34.79
CA GLN A 361 27.81 -7.29 -33.55
C GLN A 361 26.70 -6.77 -32.67
N THR A 362 26.54 -5.45 -32.61
CA THR A 362 25.42 -4.82 -31.91
C THR A 362 24.16 -5.19 -32.70
N THR A 363 23.83 -4.59 -33.83
CA THR A 363 22.49 -4.71 -34.47
C THR A 363 22.17 -6.05 -35.14
N GLY A 364 23.16 -6.87 -35.51
CA GLY A 364 22.97 -8.05 -36.35
C GLY A 364 22.67 -7.71 -37.83
N ILE A 365 22.68 -6.41 -38.19
CA ILE A 365 22.35 -5.86 -39.50
C ILE A 365 23.61 -5.16 -40.05
N ASP A 366 23.84 -5.25 -41.35
CA ASP A 366 24.91 -4.47 -41.98
C ASP A 366 24.57 -2.96 -41.99
N LEU A 367 25.61 -2.11 -42.08
CA LEU A 367 25.42 -0.67 -42.00
C LEU A 367 24.48 -0.11 -43.09
N PRO A 368 24.56 -0.53 -44.38
CA PRO A 368 23.63 -0.08 -45.40
C PRO A 368 22.16 -0.38 -45.09
N ALA A 369 21.84 -1.61 -44.68
CA ALA A 369 20.46 -1.98 -44.34
C ALA A 369 20.00 -1.26 -43.06
N LEU A 370 20.86 -1.10 -42.05
CA LEU A 370 20.55 -0.32 -40.86
C LEU A 370 20.23 1.14 -41.22
N LYS A 371 21.05 1.77 -42.07
CA LYS A 371 20.84 3.14 -42.57
C LYS A 371 19.49 3.26 -43.29
N GLU A 372 19.11 2.25 -44.08
CA GLU A 372 17.81 2.21 -44.77
C GLU A 372 16.63 2.14 -43.79
N TYR A 373 16.68 1.23 -42.81
CA TYR A 373 15.62 1.10 -41.80
C TYR A 373 15.47 2.34 -40.92
N VAL A 374 16.59 2.99 -40.54
CA VAL A 374 16.58 4.17 -39.66
C VAL A 374 16.20 5.45 -40.39
N LEU A 375 16.70 5.67 -41.61
CA LEU A 375 16.47 6.92 -42.35
C LEU A 375 15.19 6.88 -43.19
N THR A 376 14.71 5.70 -43.56
CA THR A 376 13.49 5.54 -44.35
C THR A 376 12.48 4.54 -43.77
N PRO A 377 12.15 4.61 -42.47
CA PRO A 377 11.27 3.65 -41.80
C PRO A 377 9.87 3.57 -42.42
N GLN A 378 9.41 4.64 -43.07
CA GLN A 378 8.14 4.68 -43.82
C GLN A 378 8.01 3.60 -44.90
N ASN A 379 9.14 3.15 -45.46
CA ASN A 379 9.15 2.14 -46.51
C ASN A 379 8.96 0.72 -45.93
N HIS A 380 9.26 0.54 -44.64
CA HIS A 380 9.31 -0.77 -43.98
C HIS A 380 8.24 -0.96 -42.90
N ILE A 381 7.64 0.11 -42.39
CA ILE A 381 6.68 0.04 -41.25
C ILE A 381 5.43 -0.82 -41.54
N ASN A 382 5.07 -1.02 -42.80
CA ASN A 382 3.95 -1.88 -43.21
C ASN A 382 4.40 -3.18 -43.90
N GLU A 383 5.69 -3.52 -43.79
CA GLU A 383 6.30 -4.62 -44.53
C GLU A 383 6.08 -5.97 -43.82
N GLY A 384 5.25 -6.81 -44.44
CA GLY A 384 4.99 -8.16 -43.95
C GLY A 384 6.22 -9.09 -43.98
N ALA A 385 7.21 -8.81 -44.83
CA ALA A 385 8.43 -9.62 -44.95
C ALA A 385 9.26 -9.63 -43.65
N ILE A 386 9.24 -8.52 -42.90
CA ILE A 386 9.88 -8.40 -41.58
C ILE A 386 8.90 -8.65 -40.43
N GLY A 387 7.66 -9.08 -40.72
CA GLY A 387 6.65 -9.45 -39.71
C GLY A 387 5.76 -8.31 -39.21
N LEU A 388 5.80 -7.13 -39.82
CA LEU A 388 4.88 -6.02 -39.50
C LEU A 388 3.56 -6.15 -40.27
N GLY A 389 2.46 -5.72 -39.64
CA GLY A 389 1.14 -5.73 -40.27
C GLY A 389 1.01 -4.66 -41.38
N PRO A 390 0.14 -4.87 -42.38
CA PRO A 390 0.00 -3.95 -43.52
C PRO A 390 -0.58 -2.57 -43.14
N ASN A 391 -1.15 -2.42 -41.94
CA ASN A 391 -1.74 -1.17 -41.44
C ASN A 391 -1.03 -0.63 -40.19
N THR A 392 0.18 -1.11 -39.87
CA THR A 392 0.92 -0.75 -38.65
C THR A 392 1.11 0.75 -38.52
N SER A 393 1.52 1.42 -39.60
CA SER A 393 1.63 2.90 -39.65
C SER A 393 0.34 3.62 -39.24
N THR A 394 -0.82 3.15 -39.72
CA THR A 394 -2.12 3.76 -39.40
C THR A 394 -2.46 3.62 -37.92
N VAL A 395 -2.14 2.48 -37.32
CA VAL A 395 -2.35 2.24 -35.88
C VAL A 395 -1.44 3.15 -35.06
N ILE A 396 -0.14 3.18 -35.38
CA ILE A 396 0.85 4.00 -34.68
C ILE A 396 0.51 5.50 -34.82
N ASP A 397 0.17 5.96 -36.02
CA ASP A 397 -0.27 7.34 -36.25
C ASP A 397 -1.54 7.69 -35.47
N GLY A 398 -2.50 6.78 -35.38
CA GLY A 398 -3.70 6.94 -34.56
C GLY A 398 -3.39 7.12 -33.07
N LEU A 399 -2.49 6.29 -32.51
CA LEU A 399 -2.02 6.40 -31.12
C LEU A 399 -1.24 7.71 -30.87
N MET A 400 -0.51 8.17 -31.89
CA MET A 400 0.19 9.45 -31.91
C MET A 400 -0.75 10.66 -32.07
N GLY A 401 -2.04 10.44 -32.33
CA GLY A 401 -3.02 11.50 -32.57
C GLY A 401 -2.89 12.18 -33.94
N ARG A 402 -2.27 11.52 -34.91
CA ARG A 402 -2.10 12.01 -36.29
C ARG A 402 -3.26 11.50 -37.16
N THR A 403 -3.90 12.42 -37.87
CA THR A 403 -5.08 12.13 -38.71
C THR A 403 -4.73 11.79 -40.16
N THR A 404 -3.47 11.99 -40.56
CA THR A 404 -2.97 11.67 -41.91
C THR A 404 -1.59 11.02 -41.75
N PRO A 405 -1.33 9.86 -42.37
CA PRO A 405 -0.01 9.24 -42.32
C PRO A 405 1.08 10.21 -42.78
N MET A 406 2.18 10.27 -42.02
CA MET A 406 3.41 11.00 -42.36
C MET A 406 3.32 12.54 -42.46
N THR A 407 2.20 13.18 -42.08
CA THR A 407 2.14 14.66 -42.00
C THR A 407 1.78 15.14 -40.59
N GLY A 408 2.49 16.19 -40.13
CA GLY A 408 2.36 16.76 -38.78
C GLY A 408 3.15 15.99 -37.71
N ASN A 409 3.58 16.69 -36.66
CA ASN A 409 4.22 16.06 -35.50
C ASN A 409 3.16 15.43 -34.58
N PHE A 410 3.52 14.38 -33.84
CA PHE A 410 2.57 13.79 -32.90
C PHE A 410 2.33 14.69 -31.66
N ASN A 411 1.17 14.54 -31.02
CA ASN A 411 0.85 15.27 -29.80
C ASN A 411 1.34 14.46 -28.57
N PRO A 412 2.31 14.97 -27.78
CA PRO A 412 2.83 14.26 -26.61
C PRO A 412 1.78 13.99 -25.54
N ASP A 413 0.69 14.77 -25.48
CA ASP A 413 -0.38 14.57 -24.50
C ASP A 413 -1.36 13.48 -24.91
N THR A 414 -1.39 13.12 -26.21
CA THR A 414 -2.24 12.05 -26.76
C THR A 414 -1.50 10.72 -26.82
N PHE A 415 -0.20 10.75 -27.16
CA PHE A 415 0.60 9.54 -27.25
C PHE A 415 1.01 9.05 -25.85
N ALA A 416 0.32 8.03 -25.34
CA ALA A 416 0.45 7.58 -23.96
C ALA A 416 1.90 7.24 -23.54
N ALA A 417 2.67 6.54 -24.38
CA ALA A 417 4.08 6.24 -24.10
C ALA A 417 4.90 7.54 -23.90
N MET A 418 4.72 8.54 -24.77
CA MET A 418 5.36 9.85 -24.62
C MET A 418 4.93 10.59 -23.36
N LYS A 419 3.62 10.67 -23.12
CA LYS A 419 3.05 11.30 -21.93
C LYS A 419 3.59 10.69 -20.64
N ASN A 420 3.68 9.37 -20.60
CA ASN A 420 4.12 8.64 -19.42
C ASN A 420 5.62 8.86 -19.18
N THR A 421 6.44 8.86 -20.23
CA THR A 421 7.86 9.24 -20.09
C THR A 421 7.99 10.65 -19.57
N ILE A 422 7.36 11.67 -20.18
CA ILE A 422 7.44 13.06 -19.70
C ILE A 422 7.04 13.16 -18.22
N THR A 423 5.99 12.44 -17.82
CA THR A 423 5.50 12.43 -16.44
C THR A 423 6.54 11.80 -15.49
N LEU A 424 7.12 10.67 -15.87
CA LEU A 424 8.12 9.98 -15.07
C LEU A 424 9.45 10.74 -15.02
N SER A 425 9.89 11.36 -16.13
CA SER A 425 11.05 12.24 -16.18
C SER A 425 10.92 13.41 -15.21
N LYS A 426 9.71 13.98 -15.05
CA LYS A 426 9.46 15.00 -14.01
C LYS A 426 9.60 14.43 -12.60
N MET A 427 9.10 13.22 -12.37
CA MET A 427 9.18 12.55 -11.06
C MET A 427 10.62 12.20 -10.68
N ILE A 428 11.49 11.90 -11.65
CA ILE A 428 12.92 11.65 -11.42
C ILE A 428 13.61 12.85 -10.77
N LEU A 429 13.15 14.08 -11.02
CA LEU A 429 13.74 15.29 -10.44
C LEU A 429 13.36 15.53 -8.98
N LEU A 430 12.38 14.77 -8.46
CA LEU A 430 11.84 14.95 -7.12
C LEU A 430 12.68 14.23 -6.08
N SER A 431 12.87 14.87 -4.92
CA SER A 431 13.43 14.21 -3.74
C SER A 431 12.43 13.18 -3.17
N PRO A 432 12.88 12.24 -2.32
CA PRO A 432 11.97 11.31 -1.63
C PRO A 432 10.83 12.02 -0.88
N THR A 433 11.11 13.20 -0.29
CA THR A 433 10.09 14.03 0.37
C THR A 433 9.04 14.53 -0.61
N GLU A 434 9.43 15.03 -1.78
CA GLU A 434 8.49 15.52 -2.80
C GLU A 434 7.76 14.36 -3.51
N LEU A 435 8.40 13.20 -3.68
CA LEU A 435 7.72 11.97 -4.13
C LEU A 435 6.63 11.53 -3.13
N ASN A 436 6.92 11.57 -1.83
CA ASN A 436 5.91 11.31 -0.80
C ASN A 436 4.84 12.39 -0.75
N LYS A 437 5.15 13.63 -1.15
CA LYS A 437 4.12 14.66 -1.35
C LYS A 437 3.19 14.32 -2.52
N VAL A 438 3.70 13.78 -3.64
CA VAL A 438 2.85 13.28 -4.75
C VAL A 438 1.91 12.18 -4.24
N LEU A 439 2.40 11.25 -3.43
CA LEU A 439 1.60 10.20 -2.80
C LEU A 439 0.52 10.78 -1.86
N TYR A 440 0.92 11.68 -0.97
CA TYR A 440 0.03 12.35 -0.03
C TYR A 440 -1.09 13.12 -0.75
N ASP A 441 -0.77 13.87 -1.79
CA ASP A 441 -1.73 14.64 -2.59
C ASP A 441 -2.78 13.75 -3.28
N ASN A 442 -2.50 12.44 -3.40
CA ASN A 442 -3.38 11.40 -3.89
C ASN A 442 -3.87 10.44 -2.78
N ARG A 443 -3.80 10.86 -1.51
CA ARG A 443 -4.29 10.12 -0.34
C ARG A 443 -3.57 8.78 -0.12
N VAL A 444 -2.26 8.74 -0.31
CA VAL A 444 -1.39 7.60 0.00
C VAL A 444 -0.31 8.06 0.97
N GLY A 445 0.05 7.23 1.95
CA GLY A 445 1.16 7.51 2.87
C GLY A 445 2.52 7.32 2.22
N ASP A 446 3.58 7.50 3.02
CA ASP A 446 4.95 7.49 2.51
C ASP A 446 5.34 6.12 1.95
N LEU A 447 5.88 6.11 0.73
CA LEU A 447 6.43 4.94 0.04
C LEU A 447 7.94 5.05 -0.18
N TYR A 448 8.46 6.29 -0.28
CA TYR A 448 9.87 6.61 -0.44
C TYR A 448 10.45 7.01 0.93
N ALA A 449 10.35 6.10 1.92
CA ALA A 449 10.78 6.35 3.29
C ALA A 449 11.60 5.19 3.86
N ALA A 450 12.51 5.47 4.79
CA ALA A 450 13.44 4.48 5.36
C ALA A 450 12.73 3.26 6.00
N SER A 451 11.49 3.41 6.46
CA SER A 451 10.66 2.34 7.05
C SER A 451 10.04 1.36 6.04
N VAL A 452 9.96 1.70 4.75
CA VAL A 452 9.33 0.85 3.71
C VAL A 452 10.32 -0.19 3.20
N SER A 453 9.90 -1.42 2.92
CA SER A 453 10.83 -2.49 2.47
C SER A 453 11.11 -2.48 0.96
N ASN A 454 11.44 -1.33 0.38
CA ASN A 454 11.96 -1.18 -0.99
C ASN A 454 13.48 -0.86 -0.94
N SER A 455 14.28 -1.47 -1.82
CA SER A 455 15.75 -1.39 -1.77
C SER A 455 16.28 0.01 -2.13
N ASP A 456 15.69 0.69 -3.12
CA ASP A 456 16.18 2.00 -3.59
C ASP A 456 15.10 3.08 -3.57
N LYS A 457 15.12 3.90 -2.52
CA LYS A 457 14.06 4.88 -2.21
C LYS A 457 14.44 6.31 -2.58
N GLU A 458 15.67 6.50 -3.03
CA GLU A 458 16.29 7.81 -3.26
C GLU A 458 15.75 8.47 -4.53
N ASN A 459 15.24 7.67 -5.47
CA ASN A 459 14.65 8.14 -6.72
C ASN A 459 13.55 7.19 -7.21
N VAL A 460 12.60 7.70 -8.00
CA VAL A 460 11.47 6.93 -8.54
C VAL A 460 11.89 5.82 -9.52
N MET A 461 13.05 5.96 -10.18
CA MET A 461 13.54 5.03 -11.22
C MET A 461 14.50 3.95 -10.74
N LEU A 462 14.75 3.84 -9.44
CA LEU A 462 15.75 2.90 -8.92
C LEU A 462 15.11 1.63 -8.34
N GLY A 463 15.85 0.53 -8.40
CA GLY A 463 15.61 -0.68 -7.61
C GLY A 463 14.60 -1.68 -8.15
N PHE A 464 14.13 -1.54 -9.40
CA PHE A 464 13.14 -2.48 -9.94
C PHE A 464 13.41 -3.01 -11.35
N ILE A 465 14.04 -2.29 -12.27
CA ILE A 465 14.12 -2.73 -13.69
C ILE A 465 15.23 -3.78 -13.90
N HIS A 466 14.88 -5.02 -14.26
CA HIS A 466 15.89 -6.05 -14.57
C HIS A 466 16.52 -5.82 -15.95
N THR A 467 15.71 -5.46 -16.93
CA THR A 467 16.09 -5.14 -18.32
C THR A 467 15.35 -3.91 -18.80
N LEU A 468 16.02 -2.99 -19.48
CA LEU A 468 15.43 -1.84 -20.17
C LEU A 468 14.67 -2.27 -21.44
N ASP A 469 15.01 -3.41 -22.05
CA ASP A 469 14.32 -3.97 -23.24
C ASP A 469 12.92 -4.53 -22.96
N GLY A 470 12.61 -4.71 -21.68
CA GLY A 470 11.46 -5.44 -21.20
C GLY A 470 10.11 -4.83 -21.60
N HIS A 471 9.06 -5.65 -21.51
CA HIS A 471 7.68 -5.23 -21.65
C HIS A 471 7.02 -5.03 -20.28
N GLN A 472 6.33 -3.91 -20.09
CA GLN A 472 5.60 -3.56 -18.87
C GLN A 472 6.46 -3.63 -17.59
N GLN A 473 7.71 -3.12 -17.60
CA GLN A 473 8.60 -3.26 -16.43
C GLN A 473 8.13 -2.52 -15.16
N TRP A 474 7.04 -1.75 -15.20
CA TRP A 474 6.40 -1.31 -13.97
C TRP A 474 5.80 -2.48 -13.17
N ARG A 475 5.56 -3.64 -13.80
CA ARG A 475 5.13 -4.89 -13.19
C ARG A 475 6.31 -5.79 -12.87
N LYS A 476 6.11 -6.79 -12.02
CA LYS A 476 7.13 -7.84 -11.80
C LYS A 476 7.32 -8.74 -13.03
N SER A 477 6.22 -9.17 -13.63
CA SER A 477 6.22 -10.09 -14.77
C SER A 477 5.32 -9.60 -15.90
N THR A 478 5.73 -9.86 -17.15
CA THR A 478 4.89 -9.55 -18.32
C THR A 478 3.64 -10.43 -18.36
N SER A 479 2.49 -9.83 -18.65
CA SER A 479 1.24 -10.55 -18.92
C SER A 479 1.07 -10.94 -20.39
N LYS A 480 1.85 -10.33 -21.28
CA LYS A 480 1.83 -10.61 -22.72
C LYS A 480 2.66 -11.85 -23.03
N ASN A 481 2.26 -12.55 -24.09
CA ASN A 481 2.99 -13.71 -24.60
C ASN A 481 3.69 -13.32 -25.90
N TYR A 482 5.01 -13.18 -25.86
CA TYR A 482 5.85 -12.89 -27.01
C TYR A 482 6.71 -14.09 -27.42
N ILE A 483 7.33 -14.01 -28.60
CA ILE A 483 8.15 -15.09 -29.18
C ILE A 483 9.32 -15.47 -28.26
N ASN A 484 9.98 -14.48 -27.67
CA ASN A 484 11.15 -14.64 -26.80
C ASN A 484 10.92 -14.10 -25.38
N SER A 485 9.66 -13.94 -24.98
CA SER A 485 9.27 -13.52 -23.63
C SER A 485 7.85 -14.04 -23.36
N PRO A 486 7.69 -15.32 -22.97
CA PRO A 486 6.39 -15.89 -22.68
C PRO A 486 5.73 -15.20 -21.47
N THR A 487 4.41 -15.38 -21.34
CA THR A 487 3.68 -14.85 -20.18
C THR A 487 4.27 -15.36 -18.86
N GLY A 488 4.50 -14.46 -17.92
CA GLY A 488 5.10 -14.75 -16.62
C GLY A 488 6.62 -14.56 -16.56
N THR A 489 7.28 -14.22 -17.68
CA THR A 489 8.69 -13.79 -17.66
C THR A 489 8.88 -12.61 -16.71
N VAL A 490 9.84 -12.74 -15.79
CA VAL A 490 10.18 -11.71 -14.81
C VAL A 490 11.15 -10.74 -15.46
N LEU A 491 10.75 -9.48 -15.58
CA LEU A 491 11.52 -8.42 -16.25
C LEU A 491 11.85 -7.27 -15.28
N SER A 492 11.37 -7.37 -14.04
CA SER A 492 11.51 -6.35 -13.01
C SER A 492 11.10 -6.90 -11.64
N GLU A 493 11.43 -6.20 -10.55
CA GLU A 493 10.80 -6.37 -9.22
C GLU A 493 9.44 -5.65 -9.08
N GLY A 494 9.03 -4.88 -10.09
CA GLY A 494 7.86 -4.02 -10.08
C GLY A 494 8.14 -2.63 -9.51
N MET A 495 7.66 -1.60 -10.19
CA MET A 495 7.75 -0.21 -9.73
C MET A 495 7.04 -0.06 -8.38
N PRO A 496 7.60 0.62 -7.38
CA PRO A 496 6.95 0.76 -6.07
C PRO A 496 5.51 1.31 -6.16
N LEU A 497 5.28 2.30 -7.04
CA LEU A 497 3.94 2.87 -7.28
C LEU A 497 2.96 1.84 -7.86
N TRP A 498 3.44 0.83 -8.58
CA TRP A 498 2.63 -0.28 -9.05
C TRP A 498 2.50 -1.37 -7.99
N VAL A 499 3.53 -1.70 -7.24
CA VAL A 499 3.48 -2.83 -6.30
C VAL A 499 2.59 -2.53 -5.10
N ASP A 500 2.60 -1.31 -4.56
CA ASP A 500 1.71 -0.89 -3.49
C ASP A 500 0.27 -0.70 -3.99
N CYS A 501 -0.69 -1.28 -3.28
CA CYS A 501 -2.08 -1.29 -3.71
C CYS A 501 -2.69 0.11 -3.82
N LEU A 502 -2.51 0.94 -2.79
CA LEU A 502 -3.10 2.27 -2.77
C LEU A 502 -2.40 3.19 -3.76
N ALA A 503 -1.07 3.09 -3.87
CA ALA A 503 -0.30 3.83 -4.87
C ALA A 503 -0.69 3.44 -6.30
N ARG A 504 -0.93 2.13 -6.56
CA ARG A 504 -1.36 1.63 -7.87
C ARG A 504 -2.68 2.28 -8.28
N ASP A 505 -3.65 2.26 -7.38
CA ASP A 505 -5.00 2.73 -7.65
C ASP A 505 -5.11 4.25 -7.72
N ARG A 506 -4.43 4.95 -6.81
CA ARG A 506 -4.63 6.39 -6.61
C ARG A 506 -3.56 7.24 -7.29
N VAL A 507 -2.37 6.71 -7.51
CA VAL A 507 -1.24 7.45 -8.08
C VAL A 507 -0.89 6.94 -9.46
N PHE A 508 -0.50 5.68 -9.61
CA PHE A 508 -0.03 5.14 -10.89
C PHE A 508 -1.11 5.30 -11.99
N ARG A 509 -2.33 4.80 -11.75
CA ARG A 509 -3.46 4.88 -12.68
C ARG A 509 -3.97 6.31 -12.93
N THR A 510 -3.61 7.26 -12.07
CA THR A 510 -3.96 8.68 -12.21
C THR A 510 -2.92 9.44 -13.03
N LEU A 511 -1.64 9.12 -12.83
CA LEU A 511 -0.53 9.84 -13.46
C LEU A 511 -0.20 9.31 -14.85
N PHE A 512 -0.32 7.99 -15.05
CA PHE A 512 0.03 7.34 -16.30
C PHE A 512 -1.22 6.95 -17.12
N ALA A 513 -1.05 6.86 -18.42
CA ALA A 513 -2.09 6.49 -19.38
C ALA A 513 -1.79 5.11 -19.97
N ASP A 514 -2.80 4.24 -19.97
CA ASP A 514 -2.75 2.94 -20.62
C ASP A 514 -3.15 3.05 -22.10
N TRP A 515 -2.37 2.42 -23.00
CA TRP A 515 -2.70 2.31 -24.43
C TRP A 515 -3.09 0.89 -24.86
N GLN A 516 -2.87 -0.11 -24.00
CA GLN A 516 -2.99 -1.53 -24.36
C GLN A 516 -4.35 -2.12 -24.01
N ASN A 517 -5.05 -1.57 -23.01
CA ASN A 517 -6.25 -2.22 -22.44
C ASN A 517 -7.53 -1.39 -22.52
N GLY A 518 -7.58 -0.38 -23.37
CA GLY A 518 -8.78 0.44 -23.60
C GLY A 518 -9.31 1.06 -22.31
N SER A 519 -10.57 0.77 -21.95
CA SER A 519 -11.21 1.34 -20.75
C SER A 519 -10.77 0.71 -19.43
N SER A 520 -10.06 -0.43 -19.45
CA SER A 520 -9.69 -1.18 -18.23
C SER A 520 -8.49 -0.59 -17.48
N ASN A 521 -7.94 0.54 -17.94
CA ASN A 521 -6.84 1.35 -17.36
C ASN A 521 -5.88 0.60 -16.42
N PHE A 522 -4.85 -0.03 -16.99
CA PHE A 522 -3.87 -0.87 -16.33
C PHE A 522 -4.53 -1.97 -15.46
N PRO A 523 -5.20 -2.97 -16.06
CA PRO A 523 -5.81 -4.07 -15.33
C PRO A 523 -4.77 -4.86 -14.52
N HIS A 524 -5.16 -5.54 -13.44
CA HIS A 524 -4.18 -6.26 -12.60
C HIS A 524 -3.54 -7.47 -13.29
N GLU A 525 -4.24 -8.12 -14.23
CA GLU A 525 -3.76 -9.27 -14.99
C GLU A 525 -3.20 -10.42 -14.10
N GLY A 526 -3.81 -10.61 -12.92
CA GLY A 526 -3.43 -11.66 -11.97
C GLY A 526 -2.35 -11.26 -10.96
N GLU A 527 -1.76 -10.07 -11.07
CA GLU A 527 -0.70 -9.60 -10.17
C GLU A 527 -1.28 -9.03 -8.86
N MET A 528 -1.02 -9.71 -7.74
CA MET A 528 -1.44 -9.26 -6.42
C MET A 528 -0.68 -8.00 -5.99
N ALA A 529 -1.39 -7.00 -5.47
CA ALA A 529 -0.77 -5.84 -4.85
C ALA A 529 -0.28 -6.15 -3.43
N LEU A 530 0.64 -5.34 -2.93
CA LEU A 530 1.13 -5.37 -1.55
C LEU A 530 0.64 -4.13 -0.77
N ASN A 531 0.78 -4.18 0.56
CA ASN A 531 0.60 -3.02 1.43
C ASN A 531 1.99 -2.59 1.92
N LEU A 532 2.62 -1.68 1.17
CA LEU A 532 3.99 -1.22 1.42
C LEU A 532 4.02 0.21 1.97
N SER A 533 3.12 1.07 1.50
CA SER A 533 3.03 2.45 1.92
C SER A 533 2.70 2.55 3.42
N ASN A 534 3.30 3.51 4.11
CA ASN A 534 2.96 3.83 5.50
C ASN A 534 1.65 4.64 5.58
N THR A 535 0.61 4.20 4.88
CA THR A 535 -0.69 4.86 4.88
C THR A 535 -1.35 4.66 6.25
N PRO A 536 -1.69 5.73 6.99
CA PRO A 536 -2.38 5.59 8.27
C PRO A 536 -3.70 4.83 8.11
N VAL A 537 -3.85 3.72 8.82
CA VAL A 537 -5.06 2.87 8.77
C VAL A 537 -6.30 3.59 9.31
N PRO A 538 -7.52 3.28 8.83
CA PRO A 538 -8.72 3.91 9.33
C PRO A 538 -9.08 3.38 10.73
N ASP A 539 -9.60 4.26 11.57
CA ASP A 539 -10.11 3.90 12.91
C ASP A 539 -11.62 3.59 12.84
N SER A 540 -12.23 3.26 13.98
CA SER A 540 -13.68 3.09 14.10
C SER A 540 -14.22 3.70 15.39
N THR A 541 -15.51 4.07 15.37
CA THR A 541 -16.25 4.49 16.56
C THR A 541 -17.31 3.47 16.92
N LEU A 542 -17.63 3.37 18.21
CA LEU A 542 -18.67 2.50 18.74
C LEU A 542 -19.77 3.33 19.40
N THR A 543 -21.00 3.14 18.96
CA THR A 543 -22.19 3.77 19.55
C THR A 543 -23.11 2.70 20.13
N ILE A 544 -23.54 2.87 21.38
CA ILE A 544 -24.51 2.00 22.04
C ILE A 544 -25.92 2.51 21.70
N ASN A 545 -26.76 1.66 21.08
CA ASN A 545 -28.13 2.00 20.72
C ASN A 545 -29.12 1.19 21.55
N GLY A 546 -29.90 1.88 22.40
CA GLY A 546 -30.91 1.25 23.26
C GLY A 546 -30.66 1.51 24.75
N PRO A 547 -31.32 0.74 25.64
CA PRO A 547 -31.17 0.89 27.08
C PRO A 547 -29.72 0.70 27.53
N ALA A 548 -29.17 1.72 28.19
CA ALA A 548 -27.79 1.73 28.67
C ALA A 548 -27.66 2.62 29.90
N VAL A 549 -26.93 2.17 30.93
CA VAL A 549 -26.67 2.96 32.15
C VAL A 549 -25.31 2.61 32.75
N VAL A 550 -24.63 3.59 33.33
CA VAL A 550 -23.39 3.36 34.09
C VAL A 550 -23.71 3.27 35.57
N VAL A 551 -23.41 2.12 36.18
CA VAL A 551 -23.58 1.89 37.62
C VAL A 551 -22.25 1.41 38.19
N SER A 552 -21.73 2.13 39.19
CA SER A 552 -20.46 1.81 39.86
C SER A 552 -19.28 1.60 38.90
N GLY A 553 -19.23 2.40 37.82
CA GLY A 553 -18.17 2.33 36.79
C GLY A 553 -18.35 1.22 35.73
N LYS A 554 -19.42 0.42 35.80
CA LYS A 554 -19.76 -0.60 34.80
C LYS A 554 -20.84 -0.10 33.86
N GLN A 555 -20.64 -0.29 32.55
CA GLN A 555 -21.64 0.01 31.52
C GLN A 555 -22.62 -1.17 31.40
N PHE A 556 -23.82 -1.03 31.94
CA PHE A 556 -24.90 -2.00 31.77
C PHE A 556 -25.70 -1.71 30.49
N VAL A 557 -26.19 -2.77 29.86
CA VAL A 557 -27.01 -2.73 28.63
C VAL A 557 -28.19 -3.69 28.74
N GLY A 558 -29.31 -3.33 28.13
CA GLY A 558 -30.51 -4.18 28.09
C GLY A 558 -30.50 -5.21 26.95
N PRO A 559 -31.43 -6.17 26.94
CA PRO A 559 -31.50 -7.24 25.94
C PRO A 559 -31.88 -6.77 24.53
N SER A 560 -32.34 -5.54 24.36
CA SER A 560 -32.62 -4.93 23.04
C SER A 560 -31.46 -4.05 22.54
N THR A 561 -30.40 -3.90 23.33
CA THR A 561 -29.30 -2.99 23.00
C THR A 561 -28.45 -3.55 21.86
N THR A 562 -28.22 -2.73 20.85
CA THR A 562 -27.34 -3.01 19.72
C THR A 562 -26.17 -2.04 19.73
N PHE A 563 -25.15 -2.30 18.91
CA PHE A 563 -23.96 -1.46 18.81
C PHE A 563 -23.70 -1.11 17.36
N THR A 564 -23.63 0.18 17.05
CA THR A 564 -23.18 0.65 15.73
C THR A 564 -21.68 0.84 15.76
N VAL A 565 -20.98 0.15 14.86
CA VAL A 565 -19.58 0.39 14.53
C VAL A 565 -19.53 1.20 13.24
N ASP A 566 -18.98 2.40 13.30
CA ASP A 566 -18.77 3.25 12.13
C ASP A 566 -17.28 3.35 11.80
N GLY A 567 -16.94 3.17 10.53
CA GLY A 567 -15.60 3.45 10.01
C GLY A 567 -15.32 4.95 10.02
N LYS A 568 -14.24 5.37 10.68
CA LYS A 568 -13.89 6.79 10.81
C LYS A 568 -13.18 7.27 9.55
N THR A 569 -13.86 8.11 8.78
CA THR A 569 -13.27 8.76 7.61
C THR A 569 -12.15 9.71 8.03
N ASN A 570 -11.13 9.82 7.19
CA ASN A 570 -10.06 10.79 7.35
C ASN A 570 -9.56 11.24 5.96
N TYR A 571 -8.41 11.92 5.91
CA TYR A 571 -7.82 12.35 4.65
C TYR A 571 -7.50 11.17 3.70
N PHE A 572 -7.07 10.03 4.25
CA PHE A 572 -6.67 8.84 3.49
C PHE A 572 -7.84 7.91 3.13
N TRP A 573 -8.94 7.94 3.88
CA TRP A 573 -10.04 6.99 3.75
C TRP A 573 -11.40 7.66 3.72
N ALA A 574 -12.10 7.51 2.60
CA ALA A 574 -13.51 7.85 2.46
C ALA A 574 -14.41 6.72 3.00
N SER A 575 -15.68 7.02 3.25
CA SER A 575 -16.63 6.07 3.85
C SER A 575 -16.84 4.80 3.02
N ASN A 576 -16.80 4.92 1.69
CA ASN A 576 -16.90 3.81 0.75
C ASN A 576 -15.60 3.00 0.60
N GLU A 577 -14.54 3.38 1.31
CA GLU A 577 -13.23 2.71 1.31
C GLU A 577 -12.94 2.05 2.67
N ILE A 578 -13.89 2.06 3.61
CA ILE A 578 -13.73 1.49 4.95
C ILE A 578 -14.78 0.41 5.17
N ARG A 579 -14.37 -0.79 5.60
CA ARG A 579 -15.29 -1.77 6.22
C ARG A 579 -15.26 -1.61 7.73
N ALA A 580 -16.42 -1.37 8.32
CA ALA A 580 -16.61 -1.53 9.75
C ALA A 580 -16.66 -3.03 10.07
N GLN A 581 -15.91 -3.46 11.07
CA GLN A 581 -15.91 -4.84 11.56
C GLN A 581 -16.17 -4.83 13.07
N GLY A 582 -17.01 -5.76 13.53
CA GLY A 582 -17.38 -5.86 14.93
C GLY A 582 -17.72 -7.29 15.35
N GLN A 583 -17.50 -7.59 16.63
CA GLN A 583 -17.87 -8.86 17.24
C GLN A 583 -18.26 -8.65 18.70
N ILE A 584 -19.24 -9.44 19.16
CA ILE A 584 -19.61 -9.52 20.58
C ILE A 584 -19.15 -10.87 21.12
N THR A 585 -18.40 -10.89 22.22
CA THR A 585 -17.93 -12.11 22.86
C THR A 585 -18.35 -12.16 24.34
N PRO A 586 -18.72 -13.33 24.88
CA PRO A 586 -18.85 -14.62 24.19
C PRO A 586 -20.09 -14.71 23.27
N GLY A 587 -20.08 -15.69 22.35
CA GLY A 587 -21.27 -16.13 21.60
C GLY A 587 -21.56 -15.46 20.25
N GLY A 588 -21.01 -14.28 19.95
CA GLY A 588 -21.20 -13.59 18.67
C GLY A 588 -20.17 -13.97 17.60
N SER A 589 -20.62 -14.03 16.34
CA SER A 589 -19.74 -14.17 15.18
C SER A 589 -19.14 -12.82 14.77
N LEU A 590 -17.96 -12.85 14.15
CA LEU A 590 -17.37 -11.67 13.52
C LEU A 590 -18.22 -11.23 12.34
N GLN A 591 -18.64 -9.97 12.32
CA GLN A 591 -19.44 -9.37 11.25
C GLN A 591 -18.70 -8.17 10.65
N SER A 592 -18.96 -7.89 9.38
CA SER A 592 -18.42 -6.71 8.71
C SER A 592 -19.39 -6.16 7.66
N ALA A 593 -19.37 -4.84 7.47
CA ALA A 593 -20.16 -4.13 6.48
C ALA A 593 -19.41 -2.88 5.99
N LEU A 594 -19.76 -2.39 4.80
CA LEU A 594 -19.16 -1.18 4.25
C LEU A 594 -19.65 0.06 5.02
N SER A 595 -18.72 0.94 5.40
CA SER A 595 -18.90 2.16 6.19
C SER A 595 -19.43 1.97 7.62
N SER A 596 -20.52 1.24 7.81
CA SER A 596 -21.24 1.13 9.09
C SER A 596 -21.79 -0.28 9.27
N LEU A 597 -21.70 -0.79 10.50
CA LEU A 597 -22.16 -2.12 10.90
C LEU A 597 -22.95 -2.02 12.20
N VAL A 598 -24.11 -2.67 12.27
CA VAL A 598 -24.84 -2.86 13.53
C VAL A 598 -24.64 -4.29 14.01
N VAL A 599 -24.12 -4.47 15.23
CA VAL A 599 -23.96 -5.78 15.88
C VAL A 599 -24.90 -5.91 17.09
N GLY A 600 -25.26 -7.15 17.41
CA GLY A 600 -26.22 -7.47 18.46
C GLY A 600 -27.67 -7.59 17.95
N PRO A 601 -28.68 -7.61 18.84
CA PRO A 601 -28.54 -7.51 20.29
C PRO A 601 -27.80 -8.69 20.93
N ILE A 602 -27.40 -8.54 22.20
CA ILE A 602 -26.72 -9.62 22.94
C ILE A 602 -27.74 -10.72 23.27
N ALA A 603 -27.58 -11.89 22.66
CA ALA A 603 -28.37 -13.08 22.95
C ALA A 603 -27.57 -14.02 23.87
N GLY A 604 -27.70 -13.83 25.18
CA GLY A 604 -27.02 -14.67 26.17
C GLY A 604 -27.46 -14.39 27.60
N ALA A 605 -26.81 -15.05 28.56
CA ALA A 605 -27.06 -14.85 29.98
C ALA A 605 -26.49 -13.49 30.44
N ASP A 606 -27.04 -12.98 31.55
CA ASP A 606 -26.51 -11.78 32.20
C ASP A 606 -25.03 -11.93 32.55
N GLY A 607 -24.31 -10.82 32.49
CA GLY A 607 -22.89 -10.78 32.76
C GLY A 607 -22.10 -10.00 31.73
N ALA A 608 -20.77 -10.17 31.77
CA ALA A 608 -19.85 -9.38 30.97
C ALA A 608 -19.77 -9.88 29.52
N TYR A 609 -19.82 -8.94 28.58
CA TYR A 609 -19.55 -9.13 27.17
C TYR A 609 -18.52 -8.11 26.71
N THR A 610 -17.66 -8.50 25.77
CA THR A 610 -16.72 -7.62 25.10
C THR A 610 -17.21 -7.35 23.69
N VAL A 611 -17.40 -6.07 23.37
CA VAL A 611 -17.65 -5.60 22.01
C VAL A 611 -16.32 -5.17 21.41
N SER A 612 -15.76 -5.98 20.52
CA SER A 612 -14.56 -5.63 19.77
C SER A 612 -14.94 -5.04 18.42
N HIS A 613 -14.20 -4.03 17.97
CA HIS A 613 -14.48 -3.33 16.71
C HIS A 613 -13.24 -2.69 16.10
N GLN A 614 -13.22 -2.57 14.78
CA GLN A 614 -12.18 -1.87 14.02
C GLN A 614 -12.71 -1.36 12.68
N GLY A 615 -12.02 -0.34 12.14
CA GLY A 615 -12.14 0.05 10.74
C GLY A 615 -11.12 -0.70 9.91
N ILE A 616 -11.48 -1.11 8.70
CA ILE A 616 -10.57 -1.81 7.78
C ILE A 616 -10.56 -1.06 6.46
N GLY A 617 -9.41 -0.51 6.08
CA GLY A 617 -9.21 0.15 4.80
C GLY A 617 -9.22 -0.86 3.66
N LEU A 618 -9.89 -0.50 2.57
CA LEU A 618 -10.01 -1.30 1.36
C LEU A 618 -9.14 -0.75 0.23
N CYS A 619 -8.56 -1.65 -0.53
CA CYS A 619 -7.92 -1.37 -1.80
C CYS A 619 -8.49 -2.32 -2.86
N SER A 620 -8.61 -1.89 -4.13
CA SER A 620 -9.51 -2.53 -5.10
C SER A 620 -9.20 -4.00 -5.37
N ASP A 621 -7.93 -4.41 -5.32
CA ASP A 621 -7.50 -5.80 -5.55
C ASP A 621 -6.22 -6.14 -4.75
N GLY A 622 -6.17 -5.72 -3.48
CA GLY A 622 -5.01 -5.95 -2.61
C GLY A 622 -5.36 -6.31 -1.17
N PRO A 623 -4.33 -6.41 -0.30
CA PRO A 623 -4.52 -6.74 1.10
C PRO A 623 -5.39 -5.70 1.82
N LEU A 624 -6.06 -6.16 2.87
CA LEU A 624 -6.80 -5.28 3.78
C LEU A 624 -5.82 -4.45 4.61
N HIS A 625 -6.25 -3.23 4.97
CA HIS A 625 -5.52 -2.33 5.86
C HIS A 625 -6.25 -2.27 7.22
N PRO A 626 -6.10 -3.28 8.11
CA PRO A 626 -6.83 -3.32 9.37
C PRO A 626 -6.36 -2.20 10.31
N GLY A 627 -7.32 -1.45 10.82
CA GLY A 627 -7.13 -0.50 11.90
C GLY A 627 -6.83 -1.16 13.23
N THR A 628 -6.73 -0.35 14.28
CA THR A 628 -6.58 -0.85 15.63
C THR A 628 -7.85 -1.59 16.08
N LEU A 629 -7.68 -2.81 16.57
CA LEU A 629 -8.76 -3.56 17.22
C LEU A 629 -9.06 -2.93 18.59
N ASN A 630 -10.14 -2.19 18.66
CA ASN A 630 -10.66 -1.61 19.90
C ASN A 630 -11.59 -2.60 20.59
N SER A 631 -11.73 -2.50 21.91
CA SER A 631 -12.62 -3.37 22.69
C SER A 631 -13.21 -2.62 23.87
N SER A 632 -14.53 -2.80 24.09
CA SER A 632 -15.26 -2.25 25.23
C SER A 632 -16.01 -3.35 25.97
N THR A 633 -15.87 -3.39 27.30
CA THR A 633 -16.63 -4.31 28.15
C THR A 633 -17.98 -3.69 28.54
N VAL A 634 -19.06 -4.43 28.27
CA VAL A 634 -20.43 -4.10 28.69
C VAL A 634 -21.00 -5.24 29.52
N TYR A 635 -22.02 -4.96 30.33
CA TYR A 635 -22.68 -5.95 31.17
C TYR A 635 -24.15 -6.08 30.75
N LEU A 636 -24.53 -7.23 30.22
CA LEU A 636 -25.93 -7.51 29.93
C LEU A 636 -26.69 -7.68 31.24
N ASP A 637 -27.79 -6.97 31.36
CA ASP A 637 -28.79 -7.16 32.39
C ASP A 637 -30.18 -7.30 31.75
N ALA A 638 -30.64 -8.53 31.63
CA ALA A 638 -31.95 -8.90 31.12
C ALA A 638 -32.88 -9.41 32.23
N THR A 639 -32.40 -9.54 33.47
CA THR A 639 -33.16 -10.10 34.58
C THR A 639 -33.81 -8.98 35.40
N PRO A 640 -35.14 -8.94 35.53
CA PRO A 640 -35.79 -7.96 36.39
C PRO A 640 -35.52 -8.23 37.88
N PRO A 641 -35.66 -7.23 38.76
CA PRO A 641 -35.49 -7.41 40.19
C PRO A 641 -36.35 -8.52 40.77
N THR A 642 -35.83 -9.28 41.73
CA THR A 642 -36.60 -10.26 42.49
C THR A 642 -37.24 -9.59 43.71
N ILE A 643 -38.57 -9.66 43.80
CA ILE A 643 -39.36 -9.04 44.88
C ILE A 643 -39.66 -10.07 45.97
N GLY A 644 -39.46 -9.69 47.24
CA GLY A 644 -39.87 -10.44 48.41
C GLY A 644 -40.94 -9.70 49.21
N VAL A 645 -42.03 -10.40 49.57
CA VAL A 645 -43.05 -9.90 50.52
C VAL A 645 -43.15 -10.90 51.68
N PRO A 646 -42.27 -10.81 52.69
CA PRO A 646 -42.29 -11.67 53.86
C PRO A 646 -43.49 -11.44 54.78
N VAL A 647 -44.03 -10.22 54.85
CA VAL A 647 -45.22 -9.90 55.67
C VAL A 647 -46.16 -9.00 54.87
N PRO A 648 -47.43 -9.40 54.63
CA PRO A 648 -48.04 -10.68 55.02
C PRO A 648 -47.53 -11.88 54.19
N THR A 649 -47.65 -13.09 54.73
CA THR A 649 -47.43 -14.33 53.96
C THR A 649 -48.60 -14.63 53.03
N GLU A 650 -48.41 -15.42 51.96
CA GLU A 650 -49.51 -15.77 51.04
C GLU A 650 -50.66 -16.45 51.80
N GLY A 651 -51.88 -15.94 51.64
CA GLY A 651 -53.07 -16.46 52.30
C GLY A 651 -53.08 -16.26 53.82
N GLN A 652 -52.23 -15.38 54.36
CA GLN A 652 -52.23 -15.10 55.80
C GLN A 652 -53.60 -14.57 56.22
N VAL A 653 -54.21 -15.23 57.20
CA VAL A 653 -55.46 -14.80 57.81
C VAL A 653 -55.15 -13.94 59.04
N LEU A 654 -55.67 -12.72 59.07
CA LEU A 654 -55.56 -11.79 60.19
C LEU A 654 -56.91 -11.62 60.88
N ASP A 655 -56.90 -11.65 62.20
CA ASP A 655 -58.03 -11.20 63.01
C ASP A 655 -58.03 -9.67 63.13
N ILE A 656 -59.21 -9.07 63.39
CA ILE A 656 -59.44 -7.62 63.42
C ILE A 656 -58.47 -6.87 64.37
N ASN A 657 -58.02 -7.53 65.43
CA ASN A 657 -57.16 -6.95 66.46
C ASN A 657 -55.68 -7.34 66.33
N THR A 658 -55.27 -7.96 65.23
CA THR A 658 -53.88 -8.43 65.01
C THR A 658 -53.20 -7.59 63.93
N PRO A 659 -52.69 -6.40 64.26
CA PRO A 659 -51.97 -5.57 63.30
C PRO A 659 -50.65 -6.21 62.90
N ILE A 660 -50.23 -5.98 61.66
CA ILE A 660 -48.94 -6.39 61.11
C ILE A 660 -48.19 -5.17 60.60
N ASN A 661 -46.87 -5.24 60.54
CA ASN A 661 -46.06 -4.27 59.81
C ASN A 661 -45.75 -4.85 58.45
N LEU A 662 -46.20 -4.17 57.39
CA LEU A 662 -45.88 -4.54 56.02
C LEU A 662 -44.37 -4.60 55.86
N ALA A 663 -43.87 -5.69 55.27
CA ALA A 663 -42.46 -5.84 54.96
C ALA A 663 -42.34 -6.34 53.52
N PHE A 664 -41.66 -5.55 52.68
CA PHE A 664 -41.28 -5.96 51.33
C PHE A 664 -39.90 -5.45 50.95
N ASN A 665 -39.24 -6.17 50.05
CA ASN A 665 -37.94 -5.81 49.52
C ASN A 665 -37.83 -6.19 48.04
N ALA A 666 -36.79 -5.68 47.40
CA ALA A 666 -36.35 -6.16 46.10
C ALA A 666 -34.83 -6.26 46.09
N VAL A 667 -34.33 -7.26 45.38
CA VAL A 667 -32.91 -7.44 45.10
C VAL A 667 -32.70 -7.60 43.61
N ASP A 668 -31.64 -6.99 43.10
CA ASP A 668 -31.21 -7.18 41.73
C ASP A 668 -29.69 -7.36 41.70
N ALA A 669 -29.25 -8.41 41.01
CA ALA A 669 -27.83 -8.76 40.91
C ALA A 669 -27.15 -8.08 39.70
N GLY A 670 -27.93 -7.55 38.77
CA GLY A 670 -27.48 -6.86 37.57
C GLY A 670 -27.21 -5.38 37.84
N SER A 671 -28.01 -4.52 37.20
CA SER A 671 -27.86 -3.06 37.23
C SER A 671 -28.35 -2.41 38.54
N GLY A 672 -28.92 -3.20 39.45
CA GLY A 672 -29.40 -2.80 40.77
C GLY A 672 -30.82 -2.24 40.73
N VAL A 673 -31.49 -2.24 41.89
CA VAL A 673 -32.86 -1.74 42.00
C VAL A 673 -32.89 -0.21 41.91
N LYS A 674 -33.66 0.32 40.95
CA LYS A 674 -33.89 1.75 40.76
C LYS A 674 -35.17 2.23 41.43
N THR A 675 -36.25 1.47 41.31
CA THR A 675 -37.54 1.81 41.94
C THR A 675 -38.11 0.60 42.66
N LEU A 676 -38.77 0.85 43.79
CA LEU A 676 -39.49 -0.13 44.58
C LEU A 676 -40.72 0.56 45.19
N THR A 677 -41.92 0.11 44.82
CA THR A 677 -43.19 0.70 45.24
C THR A 677 -44.20 -0.38 45.57
N ALA A 678 -45.20 -0.05 46.40
CA ALA A 678 -46.28 -0.99 46.73
C ALA A 678 -47.63 -0.28 46.77
N THR A 679 -48.70 -1.04 46.53
CA THR A 679 -50.08 -0.61 46.77
C THR A 679 -50.83 -1.62 47.64
N LEU A 680 -51.73 -1.15 48.50
CA LEU A 680 -52.73 -1.93 49.22
C LEU A 680 -54.10 -1.61 48.60
N ASP A 681 -54.72 -2.60 47.97
CA ASP A 681 -56.01 -2.47 47.25
C ASP A 681 -56.04 -1.28 46.28
N GLY A 682 -54.91 -1.06 45.59
CA GLY A 682 -54.72 0.01 44.62
C GLY A 682 -54.27 1.35 45.21
N ALA A 683 -54.26 1.52 46.54
CA ALA A 683 -53.75 2.74 47.19
C ALA A 683 -52.25 2.61 47.53
N PRO A 684 -51.40 3.62 47.28
CA PRO A 684 -49.97 3.56 47.60
C PRO A 684 -49.70 3.27 49.09
N ILE A 685 -48.75 2.39 49.36
CA ILE A 685 -48.32 2.04 50.72
C ILE A 685 -46.79 1.91 50.80
N LEU A 686 -46.21 2.29 51.93
CA LEU A 686 -44.76 2.25 52.15
C LEU A 686 -44.35 1.02 52.95
N ASP A 687 -43.11 0.58 52.76
CA ASP A 687 -42.51 -0.46 53.59
C ASP A 687 -42.51 -0.05 55.07
N GLY A 688 -42.71 -1.02 55.97
CA GLY A 688 -42.83 -0.79 57.41
C GLY A 688 -44.17 -0.18 57.85
N THR A 689 -45.08 0.17 56.92
CA THR A 689 -46.41 0.70 57.28
C THR A 689 -47.18 -0.32 58.10
N LYS A 690 -47.71 0.12 59.26
CA LYS A 690 -48.59 -0.71 60.09
C LYS A 690 -49.93 -0.90 59.38
N ILE A 691 -50.22 -2.13 58.95
CA ILE A 691 -51.53 -2.54 58.46
C ILE A 691 -52.34 -2.97 59.67
N ASP A 692 -53.46 -2.29 59.88
CA ASP A 692 -54.34 -2.52 61.01
C ASP A 692 -55.68 -3.06 60.49
N PRO A 693 -55.96 -4.37 60.67
CA PRO A 693 -57.19 -5.02 60.20
C PRO A 693 -58.48 -4.35 60.65
N PHE A 694 -58.45 -3.57 61.74
CA PHE A 694 -59.58 -2.73 62.16
C PHE A 694 -60.08 -1.76 61.07
N PHE A 695 -59.18 -1.33 60.17
CA PHE A 695 -59.50 -0.41 59.08
C PHE A 695 -59.83 -1.09 57.74
N LEU A 696 -59.83 -2.42 57.70
CA LEU A 696 -60.02 -3.21 56.48
C LEU A 696 -61.31 -4.03 56.51
N ASP A 697 -61.98 -4.13 55.37
CA ASP A 697 -63.21 -4.92 55.24
C ASP A 697 -62.95 -6.42 55.38
N ALA A 698 -64.00 -7.24 55.51
CA ALA A 698 -63.82 -8.69 55.57
C ALA A 698 -63.44 -9.25 54.18
N GLY A 699 -62.58 -10.27 54.15
CA GLY A 699 -62.21 -10.97 52.93
C GLY A 699 -60.80 -10.67 52.43
N VAL A 700 -60.57 -10.85 51.12
CA VAL A 700 -59.23 -10.82 50.51
C VAL A 700 -58.79 -9.38 50.24
N HIS A 701 -57.59 -9.07 50.73
CA HIS A 701 -56.85 -7.83 50.43
C HIS A 701 -55.59 -8.15 49.62
N THR A 702 -55.17 -7.20 48.80
CA THR A 702 -54.05 -7.36 47.87
C THR A 702 -52.97 -6.32 48.09
N ILE A 703 -51.73 -6.80 48.28
CA ILE A 703 -50.53 -5.99 48.18
C ILE A 703 -49.92 -6.24 46.79
N VAL A 704 -49.79 -5.20 45.97
CA VAL A 704 -49.03 -5.29 44.71
C VAL A 704 -47.74 -4.51 44.88
N VAL A 705 -46.61 -5.21 44.85
CA VAL A 705 -45.27 -4.63 44.90
C VAL A 705 -44.69 -4.62 43.49
N SER A 706 -44.14 -3.49 43.08
CA SER A 706 -43.55 -3.25 41.76
C SER A 706 -42.12 -2.77 41.92
N ALA A 707 -41.19 -3.37 41.19
CA ALA A 707 -39.79 -2.99 41.19
C ALA A 707 -39.26 -2.83 39.76
N THR A 708 -38.35 -1.88 39.56
CA THR A 708 -37.58 -1.74 38.31
C THR A 708 -36.10 -1.64 38.63
N ASP A 709 -35.26 -2.22 37.79
CA ASP A 709 -33.81 -2.03 37.87
C ASP A 709 -33.36 -0.71 37.19
N ALA A 710 -32.05 -0.49 37.11
CA ALA A 710 -31.48 0.72 36.50
C ALA A 710 -31.55 0.73 34.97
N ILE A 711 -31.62 -0.43 34.31
CA ILE A 711 -31.71 -0.56 32.85
C ILE A 711 -33.16 -0.54 32.32
N GLY A 712 -34.14 -0.71 33.21
CA GLY A 712 -35.57 -0.65 32.93
C GLY A 712 -36.30 -1.99 32.95
N ASN A 713 -35.67 -3.10 33.33
CA ASN A 713 -36.40 -4.36 33.52
C ASN A 713 -37.30 -4.23 34.76
N ALA A 714 -38.52 -4.75 34.67
CA ALA A 714 -39.55 -4.57 35.68
C ALA A 714 -40.16 -5.91 36.12
N SER A 715 -40.49 -6.02 37.40
CA SER A 715 -41.25 -7.13 37.96
C SER A 715 -42.36 -6.63 38.87
N ASN A 716 -43.40 -7.46 39.01
CA ASN A 716 -44.51 -7.21 39.92
C ASN A 716 -44.79 -8.49 40.71
N LEU A 717 -45.03 -8.36 42.00
CA LEU A 717 -45.49 -9.44 42.86
C LEU A 717 -46.80 -9.03 43.55
N THR A 718 -47.82 -9.87 43.38
CA THR A 718 -49.08 -9.72 44.12
C THR A 718 -49.08 -10.68 45.30
N ARG A 719 -49.29 -10.15 46.51
CA ARG A 719 -49.44 -10.89 47.76
C ARG A 719 -50.87 -10.74 48.26
N LYS A 720 -51.53 -11.87 48.55
CA LYS A 720 -52.89 -11.88 49.11
C LYS A 720 -52.88 -12.24 50.59
N PHE A 721 -53.70 -11.56 51.37
CA PHE A 721 -53.99 -11.87 52.77
C PHE A 721 -55.48 -11.62 53.04
N GLU A 722 -56.03 -12.23 54.10
CA GLU A 722 -57.46 -12.22 54.38
C GLU A 722 -57.75 -11.65 55.76
N ILE A 723 -58.82 -10.86 55.87
CA ILE A 723 -59.35 -10.40 57.14
C ILE A 723 -60.54 -11.27 57.53
N HIS A 724 -60.33 -12.11 58.55
CA HIS A 724 -61.37 -12.95 59.14
C HIS A 724 -61.50 -12.68 60.63
N ALA A 725 -62.59 -12.03 60.98
CA ALA A 725 -62.92 -11.69 62.35
C ALA A 725 -63.13 -12.93 63.23
N THR A 726 -62.53 -13.00 64.41
CA THR A 726 -62.96 -13.94 65.45
C THR A 726 -64.01 -13.28 66.35
N ILE A 727 -64.74 -14.07 67.15
CA ILE A 727 -65.66 -13.50 68.15
C ILE A 727 -64.90 -12.58 69.13
N LEU A 728 -63.66 -12.94 69.48
CA LEU A 728 -62.78 -12.12 70.31
C LEU A 728 -62.30 -10.85 69.58
N GLY A 729 -62.00 -10.95 68.28
CA GLY A 729 -61.67 -9.82 67.43
C GLY A 729 -62.82 -8.81 67.30
N LEU A 730 -64.04 -9.29 67.07
CA LEU A 730 -65.25 -8.44 67.08
C LEU A 730 -65.43 -7.75 68.44
N ARG A 731 -65.20 -8.47 69.55
CA ARG A 731 -65.30 -7.91 70.89
C ARG A 731 -64.26 -6.80 71.10
N ALA A 732 -63.01 -7.03 70.70
CA ALA A 732 -61.95 -6.04 70.74
C ALA A 732 -62.26 -4.83 69.85
N ALA A 733 -62.86 -5.05 68.67
CA ALA A 733 -63.29 -3.99 67.77
C ALA A 733 -64.37 -3.10 68.39
N VAL A 734 -65.35 -3.66 69.10
CA VAL A 734 -66.38 -2.88 69.82
C VAL A 734 -65.77 -2.02 70.93
N ILE A 735 -64.79 -2.55 71.68
CA ILE A 735 -64.07 -1.77 72.70
C ILE A 735 -63.33 -0.61 72.05
N ARG A 736 -62.51 -0.91 71.05
CA ARG A 736 -61.70 0.09 70.34
C ARG A 736 -62.55 1.14 69.62
N ALA A 737 -63.67 0.74 69.01
CA ALA A 737 -64.58 1.67 68.34
C ALA A 737 -65.22 2.66 69.32
N TYR A 738 -65.54 2.24 70.54
CA TYR A 738 -66.01 3.15 71.59
C TYR A 738 -64.91 4.12 72.03
N GLU A 739 -63.68 3.64 72.23
CA GLU A 739 -62.52 4.48 72.58
C GLU A 739 -62.22 5.54 71.50
N LEU A 740 -62.41 5.19 70.22
CA LEU A 740 -62.26 6.08 69.08
C LEU A 740 -63.48 7.00 68.85
N GLY A 741 -64.55 6.88 69.65
CA GLY A 741 -65.79 7.64 69.48
C GLY A 741 -66.67 7.19 68.31
N LEU A 742 -66.33 6.08 67.65
CA LEU A 742 -67.11 5.47 66.57
C LEU A 742 -68.36 4.76 67.10
N ILE A 743 -68.38 4.39 68.39
CA ILE A 743 -69.60 4.02 69.13
C ILE A 743 -69.79 5.09 70.20
N THR A 744 -70.89 5.84 70.15
CA THR A 744 -71.04 7.06 70.95
C THR A 744 -71.78 6.86 72.27
N LYS A 745 -72.48 5.73 72.44
CA LYS A 745 -73.33 5.46 73.61
C LYS A 745 -72.82 4.26 74.43
N PRO A 746 -72.57 4.41 75.74
CA PRO A 746 -72.11 3.31 76.61
C PRO A 746 -73.07 2.11 76.64
N ILE A 747 -74.38 2.37 76.52
CA ILE A 747 -75.41 1.33 76.50
C ILE A 747 -75.30 0.46 75.23
N THR A 748 -74.96 1.06 74.09
CA THR A 748 -74.76 0.36 72.82
C THR A 748 -73.51 -0.52 72.88
N GLN A 749 -72.41 -0.02 73.43
CA GLN A 749 -71.19 -0.80 73.65
C GLN A 749 -71.46 -2.00 74.58
N THR A 750 -72.09 -1.76 75.74
CA THR A 750 -72.43 -2.82 76.71
C THR A 750 -73.31 -3.91 76.07
N ALA A 751 -74.29 -3.51 75.27
CA ALA A 751 -75.18 -4.45 74.58
C ALA A 751 -74.42 -5.31 73.55
N LEU A 752 -73.53 -4.72 72.74
CA LEU A 752 -72.71 -5.46 71.77
C LEU A 752 -71.75 -6.43 72.46
N LEU A 753 -71.05 -5.98 73.52
CA LEU A 753 -70.15 -6.84 74.29
C LEU A 753 -70.90 -8.00 74.94
N SER A 754 -72.09 -7.78 75.47
CA SER A 754 -72.92 -8.85 76.06
C SER A 754 -73.29 -9.92 75.03
N GLN A 755 -73.64 -9.53 73.80
CA GLN A 755 -73.93 -10.48 72.71
C GLN A 755 -72.68 -11.26 72.29
N LEU A 756 -71.53 -10.59 72.13
CA LEU A 756 -70.28 -11.23 71.74
C LEU A 756 -69.69 -12.12 72.84
N ASP A 757 -69.80 -11.74 74.11
CA ASP A 757 -69.42 -12.57 75.27
C ASP A 757 -70.29 -13.84 75.34
N SER A 758 -71.59 -13.69 75.06
CA SER A 758 -72.51 -14.83 74.96
C SER A 758 -72.15 -15.72 73.77
N ALA A 759 -71.83 -15.14 72.62
CA ALA A 759 -71.38 -15.87 71.45
C ALA A 759 -70.09 -16.67 71.73
N GLN A 760 -69.12 -16.06 72.43
CA GLN A 760 -67.87 -16.71 72.80
C GLN A 760 -68.11 -17.88 73.76
N LYS A 761 -68.95 -17.70 74.77
CA LYS A 761 -69.33 -18.77 75.71
C LYS A 761 -70.00 -19.94 75.00
N SER A 762 -70.86 -19.69 74.01
CA SER A 762 -71.50 -20.74 73.22
C SER A 762 -70.52 -21.43 72.27
N PHE A 763 -69.63 -20.68 71.62
CA PHE A 763 -68.59 -21.22 70.75
C PHE A 763 -67.65 -22.17 71.49
N LEU A 764 -67.18 -21.78 72.69
CA LEU A 764 -66.33 -22.63 73.54
C LEU A 764 -67.03 -23.92 74.03
N LYS A 765 -68.36 -23.98 74.00
CA LYS A 765 -69.15 -25.18 74.33
C LYS A 765 -69.45 -26.06 73.10
N GLY A 766 -69.00 -25.66 71.91
CA GLY A 766 -69.32 -26.34 70.65
C GLY A 766 -70.72 -26.04 70.11
N ASP A 767 -71.51 -25.14 70.75
CA ASP A 767 -72.84 -24.74 70.27
C ASP A 767 -72.72 -23.63 69.21
N LEU A 768 -72.31 -24.03 68.00
CA LEU A 768 -72.11 -23.14 66.86
C LEU A 768 -73.40 -22.43 66.43
N LYS A 769 -74.58 -23.08 66.58
CA LYS A 769 -75.88 -22.50 66.23
C LYS A 769 -76.20 -21.30 67.11
N THR A 770 -76.05 -21.45 68.43
CA THR A 770 -76.27 -20.33 69.36
C THR A 770 -75.20 -19.26 69.21
N ALA A 771 -73.93 -19.65 68.98
CA ALA A 771 -72.84 -18.69 68.74
C ALA A 771 -73.12 -17.81 67.50
N LYS A 772 -73.47 -18.41 66.35
CA LYS A 772 -73.83 -17.70 65.12
C LYS A 772 -75.05 -16.79 65.32
N ASN A 773 -76.08 -17.26 66.03
CA ASN A 773 -77.25 -16.42 66.37
C ASN A 773 -76.89 -15.20 67.22
N LYS A 774 -75.94 -15.35 68.16
CA LYS A 774 -75.49 -14.24 69.02
C LYS A 774 -74.60 -13.25 68.26
N VAL A 775 -73.74 -13.70 67.34
CA VAL A 775 -73.02 -12.83 66.41
C VAL A 775 -74.01 -12.09 65.48
N ALA A 776 -75.04 -12.77 64.96
CA ALA A 776 -76.09 -12.15 64.15
C ALA A 776 -76.89 -11.10 64.94
N ALA A 777 -77.16 -11.33 66.22
CA ALA A 777 -77.80 -10.34 67.09
C ALA A 777 -76.92 -9.10 67.31
N ALA A 778 -75.60 -9.27 67.46
CA ALA A 778 -74.65 -8.15 67.52
C ALA A 778 -74.62 -7.36 66.20
N ARG A 779 -74.59 -8.05 65.05
CA ARG A 779 -74.69 -7.45 63.72
C ARG A 779 -75.97 -6.62 63.55
N ASN A 780 -77.13 -7.20 63.85
CA ASN A 780 -78.42 -6.51 63.71
C ASN A 780 -78.52 -5.29 64.64
N LEU A 781 -77.88 -5.34 65.81
CA LEU A 781 -77.80 -4.20 66.73
C LEU A 781 -76.95 -3.05 66.16
N VAL A 782 -75.81 -3.37 65.52
CA VAL A 782 -75.01 -2.37 64.79
C VAL A 782 -75.80 -1.79 63.62
N GLU A 783 -76.45 -2.64 62.82
CA GLU A 783 -77.28 -2.24 61.68
C GLU A 783 -78.39 -1.25 62.09
N GLY A 784 -79.09 -1.53 63.20
CA GLY A 784 -80.11 -0.63 63.76
C GLY A 784 -79.57 0.65 64.42
N GLN A 785 -78.26 0.84 64.50
CA GLN A 785 -77.62 2.02 65.11
C GLN A 785 -76.69 2.80 64.17
N LEU A 786 -76.57 2.40 62.90
CA LEU A 786 -75.79 3.11 61.88
C LEU A 786 -76.21 4.58 61.77
N GLY A 787 -75.25 5.50 61.86
CA GLY A 787 -75.49 6.95 61.77
C GLY A 787 -76.19 7.57 62.99
N HIS A 788 -76.59 6.77 64.00
CA HIS A 788 -77.24 7.27 65.22
C HIS A 788 -76.37 7.09 66.48
N GLY A 789 -75.89 5.87 66.70
CA GLY A 789 -75.08 5.47 67.86
C GLY A 789 -73.79 4.76 67.49
N VAL A 790 -73.64 4.39 66.21
CA VAL A 790 -72.47 3.77 65.60
C VAL A 790 -72.15 4.49 64.29
N ASP A 791 -70.88 4.84 64.08
CA ASP A 791 -70.37 5.42 62.84
C ASP A 791 -70.70 4.54 61.63
N THR A 792 -71.08 5.17 60.51
CA THR A 792 -71.56 4.47 59.33
C THR A 792 -70.46 3.63 58.67
N VAL A 793 -69.22 4.10 58.62
CA VAL A 793 -68.10 3.38 57.98
C VAL A 793 -67.69 2.19 58.83
N PHE A 794 -67.46 2.41 60.13
CA PHE A 794 -67.14 1.33 61.07
C PHE A 794 -68.28 0.31 61.18
N GLY A 795 -69.52 0.75 61.27
CA GLY A 795 -70.66 -0.14 61.42
C GLY A 795 -70.88 -1.01 60.18
N THR A 796 -70.72 -0.46 58.98
CA THR A 796 -70.79 -1.23 57.72
C THR A 796 -69.71 -2.31 57.68
N ARG A 797 -68.47 -1.96 58.05
CA ARG A 797 -67.36 -2.90 58.15
C ARG A 797 -67.60 -3.99 59.20
N PHE A 798 -68.10 -3.61 60.38
CA PHE A 798 -68.43 -4.55 61.46
C PHE A 798 -69.51 -5.55 61.03
N ILE A 799 -70.52 -5.10 60.29
CA ILE A 799 -71.54 -5.96 59.70
C ILE A 799 -70.90 -6.96 58.72
N GLY A 800 -70.00 -6.49 57.86
CA GLY A 800 -69.21 -7.33 56.95
C GLY A 800 -68.43 -8.42 57.68
N TRP A 801 -67.69 -8.06 58.73
CA TRP A 801 -66.97 -9.01 59.58
C TRP A 801 -67.87 -10.05 60.24
N CYS A 802 -69.05 -9.66 60.75
CA CYS A 802 -70.02 -10.59 61.32
C CYS A 802 -70.58 -11.56 60.26
N ASN A 803 -70.88 -11.05 59.06
CA ASN A 803 -71.39 -11.88 57.96
C ASN A 803 -70.36 -12.93 57.52
N ASP A 804 -69.10 -12.53 57.36
CA ASP A 804 -67.99 -13.45 57.10
C ASP A 804 -67.90 -14.55 58.18
N LEU A 805 -67.86 -14.16 59.45
CA LEU A 805 -67.73 -15.11 60.56
C LEU A 805 -68.91 -16.09 60.67
N ILE A 806 -70.13 -15.65 60.35
CA ILE A 806 -71.32 -16.54 60.37
C ILE A 806 -71.27 -17.54 59.20
N ALA A 807 -70.80 -17.10 58.04
CA ALA A 807 -70.75 -17.90 56.81
C ALA A 807 -69.69 -19.00 56.86
N ARG A 808 -68.63 -18.83 57.66
CA ARG A 808 -67.59 -19.86 57.85
C ARG A 808 -68.14 -21.10 58.57
N PRO A 809 -67.68 -22.32 58.21
CA PRO A 809 -68.23 -23.59 58.68
C PRO A 809 -68.25 -23.72 60.21
#